data_AF-A0A9X2JNI8-F1
#
_entry.id   AF-A0A9X2JNI8-F1
#
_cell.length_a   1.000
_cell.length_b   1.000
_cell.length_c   1.000
_cell.angle_alpha   90.00
_cell.angle_beta   90.00
_cell.angle_gamma   90.00
#
_symmetry.space_group_name_H-M   'P 1'
#
loop_
_entity.id
_entity.type
_entity.pdbx_description
1 polymer ?
#
loop_
_entity_poly.entity_id
_entity_poly.type
_entity_poly.pdbx_seq_one_letter_code
_entity_poly.pdbx_strand_id
1 'polypeptide(L)'
;MITLADLITLGDTAAAADQPLISNWIQIRAGIYMFGRAAGGPDQVEIATFGDRFPSRFEDLPPDLCDLMPGAGPYGWSRTAILRLLAMLGHSDDPWEALRMMIREAGRHDIEYHWGGLKTPAVEAGLAPSDIRADWVWGLDAEQGLLTEEQLQRRKEREARRGIPNAKLAASRRMRLRRAVVLFDELHDIPAIAASGLLPPEPIGAPPRYNVQGRTYVDLPPTLARYQAALANPDGDGLPQVWRAMCASEWFDPKDDPSADDLLRPSIWAIIKSIPLSVTGYAGTTWHQYTTKARAALLPHATRPIPEHLPASYEAMIASKADRAAMQALWRLLCERGGAIMSASPDELIDLATWRDLWGTVPDGVTPATWRTYRSTARTILVRHTASQVDPFRAPIRAWANLRRGQAALAPIRQRAEDAKLRPIDITPEWLARQDLSAEQHAEIHAALREIYCAAAQTRYTGRAVDPADMAWQTLRTALQAQGLTTRELCRVATPATNDGLGPADLTPAWATATAAQMDHRTRAKFAIQLRNLDGLLGNPKLAPLIYAAPIGPLRDGRKHGKIEPPEAIMREMDAVTAAHGRAKSTCREALSLVRKVWTAAVQDQVKMETAAAKGGTKFETLEDLLAAAPILTIPQRHRRLAARYLRDLRACQA
;
A
#
# COMPACT_ATOMS: atom_id res chain seq x y z
N MET A 1 -17.12 77.01 11.12
CA MET A 1 -18.23 76.04 11.21
C MET A 1 -19.06 76.25 9.97
N ILE A 2 -19.15 75.24 9.10
CA ILE A 2 -19.85 75.36 7.81
C ILE A 2 -21.25 74.79 8.01
N THR A 3 -22.26 75.52 7.55
CA THR A 3 -23.69 75.21 7.72
C THR A 3 -24.34 74.88 6.37
N LEU A 4 -25.59 74.40 6.41
CA LEU A 4 -26.38 74.24 5.19
C LEU A 4 -26.63 75.58 4.48
N ALA A 5 -26.67 76.71 5.19
CA ALA A 5 -26.78 78.04 4.57
C ALA A 5 -25.53 78.40 3.76
N ASP A 6 -24.34 78.01 4.22
CA ASP A 6 -23.10 78.20 3.47
C ASP A 6 -23.08 77.38 2.18
N LEU A 7 -23.64 76.17 2.19
CA LEU A 7 -23.81 75.36 0.98
C LEU A 7 -24.74 76.01 -0.03
N ILE A 8 -25.88 76.58 0.42
CA ILE A 8 -26.79 77.31 -0.46
C ILE A 8 -26.04 78.47 -1.11
N THR A 9 -25.31 79.27 -0.31
CA THR A 9 -24.54 80.41 -0.79
C THR A 9 -23.51 79.99 -1.85
N LEU A 10 -22.76 78.92 -1.57
CA LEU A 10 -21.76 78.38 -2.50
C LEU A 10 -22.40 77.90 -3.80
N GLY A 11 -23.47 77.11 -3.72
CA GLY A 11 -24.11 76.55 -4.91
C GLY A 11 -24.89 77.58 -5.73
N ASP A 12 -25.52 78.56 -5.10
CA ASP A 12 -26.18 79.67 -5.80
C ASP A 12 -25.14 80.57 -6.50
N THR A 13 -23.99 80.81 -5.88
CA THR A 13 -22.87 81.54 -6.52
C THR A 13 -22.35 80.79 -7.75
N ALA A 14 -22.14 79.48 -7.62
CA ALA A 14 -21.67 78.63 -8.71
C ALA A 14 -22.70 78.56 -9.86
N ALA A 15 -23.99 78.40 -9.53
CA ALA A 15 -25.07 78.40 -10.52
C ALA A 15 -25.24 79.75 -11.23
N ALA A 16 -25.09 80.88 -10.51
CA ALA A 16 -25.13 82.21 -11.12
C ALA A 16 -23.97 82.46 -12.09
N ALA A 17 -22.84 81.77 -11.90
CA ALA A 17 -21.70 81.77 -12.82
C ALA A 17 -21.85 80.77 -13.99
N ASP A 18 -23.04 80.18 -14.19
CA ASP A 18 -23.32 79.12 -15.17
C ASP A 18 -22.45 77.86 -14.99
N GLN A 19 -21.99 77.64 -13.75
CA GLN A 19 -21.16 76.50 -13.34
C GLN A 19 -21.74 75.85 -12.07
N PRO A 20 -22.97 75.31 -12.11
CA PRO A 20 -23.59 74.75 -10.92
C PRO A 20 -22.73 73.60 -10.34
N LEU A 21 -22.62 73.55 -9.01
CA LEU A 21 -21.85 72.50 -8.31
C LEU A 21 -22.25 71.09 -8.75
N ILE A 22 -23.54 70.90 -9.04
CA ILE A 22 -24.15 69.67 -9.51
C ILE A 22 -25.32 70.00 -10.43
N SER A 23 -25.56 69.18 -11.46
CA SER A 23 -26.54 69.48 -12.52
C SER A 23 -28.00 69.58 -12.03
N ASN A 24 -28.34 68.96 -10.91
CA ASN A 24 -29.65 69.03 -10.26
C ASN A 24 -29.66 69.97 -9.04
N TRP A 25 -28.91 71.08 -9.10
CA TRP A 25 -28.73 72.03 -7.99
C TRP A 25 -30.07 72.49 -7.38
N ILE A 26 -31.06 72.81 -8.22
CA ILE A 26 -32.38 73.27 -7.78
C ILE A 26 -33.04 72.25 -6.84
N GLN A 27 -32.95 70.96 -7.17
CA GLN A 27 -33.53 69.89 -6.35
C GLN A 27 -32.77 69.71 -5.05
N ILE A 28 -31.43 69.79 -5.06
CA ILE A 28 -30.63 69.73 -3.84
C ILE A 28 -30.93 70.92 -2.93
N ARG A 29 -30.98 72.13 -3.49
CA ARG A 29 -31.33 73.35 -2.77
C ARG A 29 -32.70 73.23 -2.09
N ALA A 30 -33.70 72.67 -2.77
CA ALA A 30 -35.01 72.38 -2.17
C ALA A 30 -34.90 71.38 -0.99
N GLY A 31 -34.08 70.33 -1.15
CA GLY A 31 -33.75 69.41 -0.07
C GLY A 31 -33.09 70.11 1.11
N ILE A 32 -32.11 70.98 0.87
CA ILE A 32 -31.42 71.75 1.92
C ILE A 32 -32.41 72.61 2.69
N TYR A 33 -33.31 73.32 2.01
CA TYR A 33 -34.38 74.08 2.68
C TYR A 33 -35.33 73.21 3.48
N MET A 34 -35.65 72.00 3.00
CA MET A 34 -36.48 71.04 3.75
C MET A 34 -35.82 70.67 5.08
N PHE A 35 -34.54 70.27 5.07
CA PHE A 35 -33.80 69.96 6.31
C PHE A 35 -33.59 71.19 7.19
N GLY A 36 -33.25 72.33 6.59
CA GLY A 36 -33.12 73.61 7.30
C GLY A 36 -34.42 73.99 8.01
N ARG A 37 -35.57 73.91 7.32
CA ARG A 37 -36.88 74.21 7.92
C ARG A 37 -37.19 73.30 9.11
N ALA A 38 -36.94 72.00 8.98
CA ALA A 38 -37.14 71.07 10.09
C ALA A 38 -36.24 71.37 11.30
N ALA A 39 -35.07 71.97 11.06
CA ALA A 39 -34.09 72.33 12.08
C ALA A 39 -34.21 73.76 12.64
N GLY A 40 -35.20 74.54 12.22
CA GLY A 40 -35.36 75.95 12.61
C GLY A 40 -34.57 76.96 11.76
N GLY A 41 -33.92 76.52 10.69
CA GLY A 41 -33.17 77.32 9.72
C GLY A 41 -32.01 76.53 9.09
N PRO A 42 -31.59 76.83 7.84
CA PRO A 42 -30.42 76.20 7.22
C PRO A 42 -29.10 76.62 7.89
N ASP A 43 -29.05 77.77 8.53
CA ASP A 43 -27.95 78.25 9.37
C ASP A 43 -27.81 77.47 10.68
N GLN A 44 -28.87 76.78 11.11
CA GLN A 44 -28.90 75.98 12.35
C GLN A 44 -28.39 74.56 12.17
N VAL A 45 -28.06 74.14 10.93
CA VAL A 45 -27.59 72.79 10.64
C VAL A 45 -26.12 72.83 10.25
N GLU A 46 -25.26 72.48 11.19
CA GLU A 46 -23.84 72.27 10.93
C GLU A 46 -23.64 71.04 10.04
N ILE A 47 -22.77 71.18 9.02
CA ILE A 47 -22.44 70.09 8.09
C ILE A 47 -21.85 68.90 8.86
N ALA A 48 -20.98 69.16 9.83
CA ALA A 48 -20.30 68.14 10.61
C ALA A 48 -21.27 67.23 11.38
N THR A 49 -22.43 67.75 11.79
CA THR A 49 -23.43 66.99 12.56
C THR A 49 -24.62 66.53 11.71
N PHE A 50 -24.59 66.75 10.38
CA PHE A 50 -25.73 66.48 9.52
C PHE A 50 -26.17 65.01 9.58
N GLY A 51 -25.22 64.08 9.54
CA GLY A 51 -25.49 62.64 9.60
C GLY A 51 -26.12 62.18 10.91
N ASP A 52 -25.68 62.75 12.03
CA ASP A 52 -26.19 62.44 13.37
C ASP A 52 -27.58 63.02 13.60
N ARG A 53 -27.79 64.26 13.14
CA ARG A 53 -29.07 64.96 13.29
C ARG A 53 -30.17 64.37 12.39
N PHE A 54 -29.79 63.84 11.23
CA PHE A 54 -30.70 63.25 10.26
C PHE A 54 -30.26 61.80 9.96
N PRO A 55 -30.81 60.79 10.66
CA PRO A 55 -30.40 59.40 10.54
C PRO A 55 -30.75 58.79 9.17
N SER A 56 -30.14 57.65 8.84
CA SER A 56 -30.31 57.03 7.52
C SER A 56 -31.74 56.56 7.22
N ARG A 57 -32.50 56.18 8.25
CA ARG A 57 -33.88 55.74 8.11
C ARG A 57 -34.80 56.85 8.61
N PHE A 58 -35.92 57.02 7.93
CA PHE A 58 -36.90 58.05 8.29
C PHE A 58 -37.53 57.74 9.65
N GLU A 59 -37.73 56.46 9.94
CA GLU A 59 -38.35 55.95 11.15
C GLU A 59 -37.50 56.19 12.42
N ASP A 60 -36.20 56.47 12.24
CA ASP A 60 -35.26 56.74 13.33
C ASP A 60 -35.25 58.24 13.70
N LEU A 61 -35.96 59.11 12.97
CA LEU A 61 -36.06 60.53 13.29
C LEU A 61 -36.87 60.75 14.58
N PRO A 62 -36.50 61.75 15.39
CA PRO A 62 -37.37 62.28 16.44
C PRO A 62 -38.79 62.59 15.90
N PRO A 63 -39.87 62.25 16.62
CA PRO A 63 -41.24 62.43 16.15
C PRO A 63 -41.57 63.87 15.71
N ASP A 64 -41.04 64.86 16.42
CA ASP A 64 -41.18 66.28 16.11
C ASP A 64 -40.51 66.66 14.77
N LEU A 65 -39.38 66.05 14.44
CA LEU A 65 -38.75 66.23 13.12
C LEU A 65 -39.49 65.45 12.02
N CYS A 66 -40.01 64.25 12.33
CA CYS A 66 -40.83 63.47 11.42
C CYS A 66 -42.05 64.26 10.92
N ASP A 67 -42.78 64.92 11.82
CA ASP A 67 -43.97 65.71 11.51
C ASP A 67 -43.70 66.92 10.61
N LEU A 68 -42.46 67.41 10.60
CA LEU A 68 -42.02 68.53 9.77
C LEU A 68 -41.55 68.10 8.37
N MET A 69 -41.41 66.79 8.13
CA MET A 69 -40.92 66.25 6.86
C MET A 69 -42.07 65.81 5.94
N PRO A 70 -41.92 65.87 4.60
CA PRO A 70 -42.97 65.47 3.65
C PRO A 70 -43.24 63.96 3.58
N GLY A 71 -42.46 63.15 4.30
CA GLY A 71 -42.51 61.68 4.31
C GLY A 71 -41.18 61.01 3.97
N ALA A 72 -41.13 59.68 4.16
CA ALA A 72 -39.90 58.88 4.04
C ALA A 72 -39.23 58.96 2.65
N GLY A 73 -40.02 59.04 1.57
CA GLY A 73 -39.50 59.15 0.21
C GLY A 73 -38.71 60.44 -0.02
N PRO A 74 -39.35 61.62 0.03
CA PRO A 74 -38.66 62.91 -0.11
C PRO A 74 -37.49 63.10 0.86
N TYR A 75 -37.62 62.61 2.10
CA TYR A 75 -36.54 62.58 3.07
C TYR A 75 -35.31 61.82 2.57
N GLY A 76 -35.49 60.53 2.20
CA GLY A 76 -34.38 59.68 1.78
C GLY A 76 -33.67 60.20 0.52
N TRP A 77 -34.43 60.70 -0.45
CA TRP A 77 -33.87 61.27 -1.69
C TRP A 77 -33.07 62.53 -1.42
N SER A 78 -33.63 63.47 -0.65
CA SER A 78 -32.97 64.74 -0.33
C SER A 78 -31.74 64.53 0.57
N ARG A 79 -31.84 63.64 1.58
CA ARG A 79 -30.72 63.28 2.46
C ARG A 79 -29.55 62.73 1.64
N THR A 80 -29.83 61.79 0.76
CA THR A 80 -28.83 61.17 -0.11
C THR A 80 -28.19 62.21 -1.03
N ALA A 81 -28.97 63.15 -1.57
CA ALA A 81 -28.44 64.18 -2.43
C ALA A 81 -27.53 65.17 -1.68
N ILE A 82 -27.89 65.56 -0.45
CA ILE A 82 -27.06 66.42 0.40
C ILE A 82 -25.77 65.70 0.79
N LEU A 83 -25.82 64.45 1.26
CA LEU A 83 -24.61 63.69 1.61
C LEU A 83 -23.66 63.56 0.41
N ARG A 84 -24.17 63.40 -0.81
CA ARG A 84 -23.36 63.43 -2.04
C ARG A 84 -22.67 64.77 -2.24
N LEU A 85 -23.39 65.87 -2.05
CA LEU A 85 -22.81 67.20 -2.14
C LEU A 85 -21.72 67.39 -1.08
N LEU A 86 -21.96 66.94 0.15
CA LEU A 86 -20.98 67.01 1.23
C LEU A 86 -19.72 66.20 0.92
N ALA A 87 -19.86 64.97 0.43
CA ALA A 87 -18.73 64.13 0.01
C ALA A 87 -17.92 64.79 -1.11
N MET A 88 -18.60 65.35 -2.12
CA MET A 88 -17.96 66.08 -3.22
C MET A 88 -17.17 67.30 -2.73
N LEU A 89 -17.64 67.98 -1.69
CA LEU A 89 -16.97 69.13 -1.10
C LEU A 89 -15.91 68.74 -0.05
N GLY A 90 -15.64 67.44 0.15
CA GLY A 90 -14.68 66.95 1.14
C GLY A 90 -15.14 67.16 2.59
N HIS A 91 -16.45 67.24 2.83
CA HIS A 91 -17.05 67.42 4.14
C HIS A 91 -17.74 66.16 4.69
N SER A 92 -17.65 65.03 3.98
CA SER A 92 -18.15 63.74 4.44
C SER A 92 -17.09 62.68 4.23
N ASP A 93 -16.81 61.92 5.30
CA ASP A 93 -15.89 60.79 5.29
C ASP A 93 -16.54 59.51 4.74
N ASP A 94 -17.48 59.62 3.78
CA ASP A 94 -18.07 58.44 3.13
C ASP A 94 -17.17 58.01 1.95
N PRO A 95 -16.31 56.99 2.13
CA PRO A 95 -15.37 56.59 1.09
C PRO A 95 -16.08 56.01 -0.14
N TRP A 96 -17.33 55.53 0.00
CA TRP A 96 -18.11 55.00 -1.13
C TRP A 96 -18.68 56.10 -2.02
N GLU A 97 -19.09 57.24 -1.46
CA GLU A 97 -19.49 58.39 -2.28
C GLU A 97 -18.28 59.14 -2.82
N ALA A 98 -17.17 59.24 -2.08
CA ALA A 98 -15.91 59.76 -2.61
C ALA A 98 -15.46 58.96 -3.86
N LEU A 99 -15.41 57.63 -3.76
CA LEU A 99 -15.04 56.76 -4.88
C LEU A 99 -15.99 56.92 -6.07
N ARG A 100 -17.30 57.05 -5.79
CA ARG A 100 -18.31 57.28 -6.83
C ARG A 100 -18.10 58.60 -7.57
N MET A 101 -17.75 59.67 -6.87
CA MET A 101 -17.48 60.97 -7.50
C MET A 101 -16.29 60.87 -8.45
N MET A 102 -15.20 60.22 -8.03
CA MET A 102 -14.04 60.01 -8.89
C MET A 102 -14.35 59.15 -10.12
N ILE A 103 -15.23 58.14 -10.00
CA ILE A 103 -15.70 57.34 -11.14
C ILE A 103 -16.45 58.20 -12.17
N ARG A 104 -17.27 59.15 -11.69
CA ARG A 104 -18.00 60.08 -12.56
C ARG A 104 -17.07 61.08 -13.24
N GLU A 105 -16.11 61.61 -12.50
CA GLU A 105 -15.08 62.50 -13.04
C GLU A 105 -14.24 61.80 -14.13
N ALA A 106 -13.96 60.51 -13.95
CA ALA A 106 -13.32 59.68 -14.97
C ALA A 106 -14.25 59.28 -16.15
N GLY A 107 -15.52 59.69 -16.14
CA GLY A 107 -16.50 59.36 -17.19
C GLY A 107 -16.94 57.89 -17.23
N ARG A 108 -16.69 57.11 -16.18
CA ARG A 108 -16.96 55.66 -16.11
C ARG A 108 -18.34 55.35 -15.51
N HIS A 109 -19.38 55.94 -16.09
CA HIS A 109 -20.77 55.71 -15.67
C HIS A 109 -21.21 54.24 -15.77
N ASP A 110 -20.55 53.46 -16.62
CA ASP A 110 -20.74 52.02 -16.75
C ASP A 110 -20.37 51.26 -15.47
N ILE A 111 -19.27 51.64 -14.80
CA ILE A 111 -18.85 51.04 -13.52
C ILE A 111 -19.86 51.41 -12.42
N GLU A 112 -20.22 52.70 -12.32
CA GLU A 112 -21.16 53.20 -11.31
C GLU A 112 -22.49 52.43 -11.33
N TYR A 113 -22.99 52.12 -12.52
CA TYR A 113 -24.27 51.43 -12.67
C TYR A 113 -24.22 49.95 -12.24
N HIS A 114 -23.05 49.30 -12.34
CA HIS A 114 -22.93 47.85 -12.23
C HIS A 114 -22.22 47.34 -10.98
N TRP A 115 -21.45 48.17 -10.27
CA TRP A 115 -20.74 47.77 -9.06
C TRP A 115 -21.64 47.56 -7.82
N GLY A 116 -22.94 47.83 -7.92
CA GLY A 116 -23.89 47.68 -6.81
C GLY A 116 -23.99 46.25 -6.25
N GLY A 117 -23.60 45.25 -7.04
CA GLY A 117 -23.48 43.86 -6.57
C GLY A 117 -22.40 43.66 -5.50
N LEU A 118 -21.39 44.53 -5.45
CA LEU A 118 -20.30 44.53 -4.49
C LEU A 118 -20.48 45.62 -3.41
N LYS A 119 -20.84 46.85 -3.80
CA LYS A 119 -21.05 47.97 -2.86
C LYS A 119 -22.10 47.65 -1.80
N THR A 120 -23.25 47.09 -2.19
CA THR A 120 -24.36 46.83 -1.25
C THR A 120 -23.94 45.89 -0.10
N PRO A 121 -23.41 44.67 -0.36
CA PRO A 121 -22.97 43.81 0.73
C PRO A 121 -21.79 44.39 1.52
N ALA A 122 -20.92 45.18 0.91
CA ALA A 122 -19.81 45.82 1.62
C ALA A 122 -20.30 46.87 2.62
N VAL A 123 -21.25 47.73 2.22
CA VAL A 123 -21.89 48.71 3.10
C VAL A 123 -22.66 48.01 4.22
N GLU A 124 -23.38 46.92 3.92
CA GLU A 124 -24.06 46.10 4.94
C GLU A 124 -23.08 45.48 5.94
N ALA A 125 -21.86 45.16 5.51
CA ALA A 125 -20.78 44.67 6.36
C ALA A 125 -19.96 45.77 7.04
N GLY A 126 -20.28 47.05 6.80
CA GLY A 126 -19.53 48.19 7.35
C GLY A 126 -18.12 48.37 6.78
N LEU A 127 -17.85 47.84 5.59
CA LEU A 127 -16.54 47.91 4.93
C LEU A 127 -16.43 49.16 4.04
N ALA A 128 -15.32 49.88 4.14
CA ALA A 128 -14.92 50.85 3.12
C ALA A 128 -14.47 50.11 1.84
N PRO A 129 -14.42 50.77 0.67
CA PRO A 129 -13.94 50.12 -0.54
C PRO A 129 -12.47 49.66 -0.40
N SER A 130 -11.64 50.35 0.38
CA SER A 130 -10.24 49.98 0.67
C SER A 130 -10.09 48.71 1.52
N ASP A 131 -11.13 48.34 2.25
CA ASP A 131 -11.15 47.19 3.16
C ASP A 131 -11.58 45.91 2.44
N ILE A 132 -12.01 46.00 1.18
CA ILE A 132 -12.44 44.84 0.41
C ILE A 132 -11.24 43.90 0.17
N ARG A 133 -11.45 42.61 0.43
CA ARG A 133 -10.46 41.54 0.24
C ARG A 133 -11.08 40.40 -0.56
N ALA A 134 -10.24 39.70 -1.33
CA ALA A 134 -10.69 38.64 -2.23
C ALA A 134 -11.41 37.48 -1.51
N ASP A 135 -10.90 37.08 -0.36
CA ASP A 135 -11.50 36.06 0.50
C ASP A 135 -12.90 36.45 0.99
N TRP A 136 -13.10 37.71 1.39
CA TRP A 136 -14.42 38.23 1.76
C TRP A 136 -15.39 38.22 0.57
N VAL A 137 -14.97 38.76 -0.57
CA VAL A 137 -15.82 38.87 -1.78
C VAL A 137 -16.29 37.50 -2.27
N TRP A 138 -15.36 36.56 -2.37
CA TRP A 138 -15.67 35.21 -2.87
C TRP A 138 -16.30 34.31 -1.80
N GLY A 139 -16.28 34.74 -0.54
CA GLY A 139 -17.03 34.15 0.57
C GLY A 139 -18.51 34.55 0.62
N LEU A 140 -18.94 35.59 -0.12
CA LEU A 140 -20.33 36.05 -0.10
C LEU A 140 -21.32 34.97 -0.55
N ASP A 141 -22.50 34.93 0.09
CA ASP A 141 -23.64 34.07 -0.28
C ASP A 141 -23.96 34.15 -1.78
N ALA A 142 -23.83 35.34 -2.36
CA ALA A 142 -24.07 35.58 -3.78
C ALA A 142 -23.11 34.78 -4.69
N GLU A 143 -21.87 34.54 -4.25
CA GLU A 143 -20.91 33.68 -4.94
C GLU A 143 -21.17 32.20 -4.64
N GLN A 144 -21.34 31.85 -3.36
CA GLN A 144 -21.56 30.47 -2.93
C GLN A 144 -22.88 29.88 -3.44
N GLY A 145 -23.85 30.71 -3.79
CA GLY A 145 -25.19 30.28 -4.19
C GLY A 145 -26.03 29.75 -3.04
N LEU A 146 -25.55 29.91 -1.80
CA LEU A 146 -26.32 29.66 -0.59
C LEU A 146 -27.36 30.77 -0.45
N LEU A 147 -28.58 30.39 -0.05
CA LEU A 147 -29.58 31.36 0.40
C LEU A 147 -29.85 31.08 1.85
N THR A 148 -29.73 32.11 2.70
CA THR A 148 -30.25 32.03 4.06
C THR A 148 -31.76 31.78 4.03
N GLU A 149 -32.31 31.22 5.09
CA GLU A 149 -33.73 30.85 5.15
C GLU A 149 -34.65 32.07 4.99
N GLU A 150 -34.24 33.22 5.54
CA GLU A 150 -34.90 34.50 5.35
C GLU A 150 -34.78 35.02 3.92
N GLN A 151 -33.61 34.88 3.29
CA GLN A 151 -33.44 35.18 1.86
C GLN A 151 -34.26 34.23 0.98
N LEU A 152 -34.43 32.97 1.39
CA LEU A 152 -35.26 31.95 0.75
C LEU A 152 -36.74 32.31 0.87
N GLN A 153 -37.16 32.88 1.99
CA GLN A 153 -38.53 33.36 2.21
C GLN A 153 -38.81 34.63 1.41
N ARG A 154 -37.94 35.65 1.48
CA ARG A 154 -38.00 36.85 0.62
C ARG A 154 -37.89 36.50 -0.87
N ARG A 155 -37.33 35.34 -1.20
CA ARG A 155 -37.28 34.75 -2.55
C ARG A 155 -38.63 34.15 -2.95
N LYS A 156 -39.24 33.30 -2.10
CA LYS A 156 -40.59 32.76 -2.33
C LYS A 156 -41.62 33.87 -2.53
N GLU A 157 -41.53 34.96 -1.75
CA GLU A 157 -42.42 36.12 -1.88
C GLU A 157 -42.23 36.89 -3.19
N ARG A 158 -40.98 37.06 -3.66
CA ARG A 158 -40.70 37.70 -4.96
C ARG A 158 -41.12 36.83 -6.14
N GLU A 159 -41.00 35.50 -6.01
CA GLU A 159 -41.47 34.52 -7.00
C GLU A 159 -42.99 34.58 -7.16
N ALA A 160 -43.72 34.60 -6.04
CA ALA A 160 -45.17 34.77 -6.03
C ALA A 160 -45.60 36.07 -6.74
N ARG A 161 -44.77 37.12 -6.69
CA ARG A 161 -45.06 38.40 -7.37
C ARG A 161 -44.66 38.48 -8.84
N ARG A 162 -43.66 37.72 -9.32
CA ARG A 162 -43.05 37.95 -10.66
C ARG A 162 -43.10 36.77 -11.62
N GLY A 163 -43.41 35.55 -11.18
CA GLY A 163 -43.60 34.39 -12.07
C GLY A 163 -42.37 33.90 -12.85
N ILE A 164 -41.14 34.23 -12.43
CA ILE A 164 -39.90 33.81 -13.12
C ILE A 164 -39.33 32.52 -12.48
N PRO A 165 -38.99 31.46 -13.25
CA PRO A 165 -38.48 30.21 -12.71
C PRO A 165 -37.14 30.29 -11.97
N ASN A 166 -37.02 29.42 -10.97
CA ASN A 166 -36.09 29.50 -9.84
C ASN A 166 -34.58 29.34 -10.18
N ALA A 167 -34.23 28.55 -11.21
CA ALA A 167 -32.83 28.25 -11.55
C ALA A 167 -32.05 29.45 -12.14
N LYS A 168 -32.74 30.45 -12.70
CA LYS A 168 -32.10 31.60 -13.37
C LYS A 168 -31.64 32.71 -12.41
N LEU A 169 -32.12 32.72 -11.17
CA LEU A 169 -31.88 33.81 -10.20
C LEU A 169 -30.57 33.68 -9.41
N ALA A 170 -30.16 32.46 -9.02
CA ALA A 170 -28.87 32.25 -8.36
C ALA A 170 -27.70 32.54 -9.32
N ALA A 171 -27.81 32.07 -10.57
CA ALA A 171 -26.86 32.37 -11.62
C ALA A 171 -26.76 33.90 -11.90
N SER A 172 -27.88 34.62 -11.81
CA SER A 172 -27.88 36.08 -12.06
C SER A 172 -27.26 36.89 -10.93
N ARG A 173 -27.37 36.46 -9.66
CA ARG A 173 -26.68 37.12 -8.53
C ARG A 173 -25.18 36.89 -8.58
N ARG A 174 -24.73 35.64 -8.79
CA ARG A 174 -23.32 35.31 -8.97
C ARG A 174 -22.72 36.10 -10.13
N MET A 175 -23.39 36.10 -11.28
CA MET A 175 -22.93 36.84 -12.46
C MET A 175 -22.89 38.36 -12.22
N ARG A 176 -23.85 38.91 -11.44
CA ARG A 176 -23.84 40.32 -11.04
C ARG A 176 -22.69 40.66 -10.10
N LEU A 177 -22.40 39.82 -9.11
CA LEU A 177 -21.25 39.99 -8.21
C LEU A 177 -19.95 39.93 -9.01
N ARG A 178 -19.75 38.88 -9.81
CA ARG A 178 -18.55 38.74 -10.64
C ARG A 178 -18.34 39.91 -11.59
N ARG A 179 -19.40 40.39 -12.24
CA ARG A 179 -19.33 41.58 -13.09
C ARG A 179 -18.98 42.84 -12.28
N ALA A 180 -19.56 43.00 -11.09
CA ALA A 180 -19.24 44.11 -10.19
C ALA A 180 -17.76 44.10 -9.78
N VAL A 181 -17.20 42.92 -9.50
CA VAL A 181 -15.78 42.77 -9.15
C VAL A 181 -14.86 43.11 -10.32
N VAL A 182 -15.14 42.59 -11.52
CA VAL A 182 -14.35 42.95 -12.72
C VAL A 182 -14.31 44.46 -12.92
N LEU A 183 -15.47 45.13 -12.84
CA LEU A 183 -15.56 46.57 -12.98
C LEU A 183 -14.93 47.33 -11.82
N PHE A 184 -14.90 46.76 -10.62
CA PHE A 184 -14.21 47.33 -9.46
C PHE A 184 -12.69 47.23 -9.62
N ASP A 185 -12.18 46.10 -10.12
CA ASP A 185 -10.76 45.93 -10.43
C ASP A 185 -10.29 46.87 -11.55
N GLU A 186 -11.13 47.14 -12.56
CA GLU A 186 -10.85 48.15 -13.60
C GLU A 186 -10.64 49.58 -13.04
N LEU A 187 -11.05 49.86 -11.79
CA LEU A 187 -10.78 51.16 -11.16
C LEU A 187 -9.29 51.36 -10.85
N HIS A 188 -8.51 50.28 -10.72
CA HIS A 188 -7.05 50.36 -10.59
C HIS A 188 -6.38 50.91 -11.85
N ASP A 189 -7.03 50.81 -13.01
CA ASP A 189 -6.49 51.36 -14.27
C ASP A 189 -6.72 52.87 -14.41
N ILE A 190 -7.42 53.51 -13.47
CA ILE A 190 -7.68 54.95 -13.46
C ILE A 190 -6.71 55.62 -12.46
N PRO A 191 -5.64 56.31 -12.93
CA PRO A 191 -4.54 56.74 -12.05
C PRO A 191 -4.98 57.60 -10.86
N ALA A 192 -5.95 58.49 -11.06
CA ALA A 192 -6.48 59.33 -9.98
C ALA A 192 -7.14 58.49 -8.88
N ILE A 193 -7.92 57.45 -9.25
CA ILE A 193 -8.59 56.58 -8.29
C ILE A 193 -7.59 55.66 -7.60
N ALA A 194 -6.66 55.06 -8.34
CA ALA A 194 -5.60 54.22 -7.77
C ALA A 194 -4.75 54.98 -6.73
N ALA A 195 -4.48 56.27 -6.97
CA ALA A 195 -3.72 57.12 -6.06
C ALA A 195 -4.52 57.66 -4.86
N SER A 196 -5.86 57.52 -4.86
CA SER A 196 -6.73 58.11 -3.83
C SER A 196 -6.67 57.43 -2.46
N GLY A 197 -6.17 56.20 -2.40
CA GLY A 197 -6.23 55.35 -1.20
C GLY A 197 -7.62 54.74 -0.94
N LEU A 198 -8.62 54.97 -1.81
CA LEU A 198 -9.97 54.42 -1.67
C LEU A 198 -10.10 52.96 -2.13
N LEU A 199 -9.14 52.45 -2.92
CA LEU A 199 -9.11 51.07 -3.39
C LEU A 199 -8.29 50.18 -2.45
N PRO A 200 -8.54 48.85 -2.43
CA PRO A 200 -7.64 47.92 -1.77
C PRO A 200 -6.22 48.01 -2.40
N PRO A 201 -5.16 47.57 -1.69
CA PRO A 201 -3.80 47.67 -2.21
C PRO A 201 -3.57 46.81 -3.46
N GLU A 202 -4.33 45.73 -3.62
CA GLU A 202 -4.29 44.83 -4.77
C GLU A 202 -5.71 44.61 -5.33
N PRO A 203 -5.85 44.41 -6.65
CA PRO A 203 -7.12 43.99 -7.26
C PRO A 203 -7.67 42.71 -6.60
N ILE A 204 -8.99 42.57 -6.56
CA ILE A 204 -9.69 41.42 -5.97
C ILE A 204 -9.36 40.14 -6.76
N GLY A 205 -9.19 40.26 -8.07
CA GLY A 205 -8.76 39.19 -8.97
C GLY A 205 -9.91 38.36 -9.53
N ALA A 206 -9.56 37.26 -10.21
CA ALA A 206 -10.52 36.42 -10.88
C ALA A 206 -11.40 35.63 -9.89
N PRO A 207 -12.69 35.42 -10.19
CA PRO A 207 -13.56 34.61 -9.34
C PRO A 207 -13.10 33.16 -9.28
N PRO A 208 -13.39 32.45 -8.18
CA PRO A 208 -13.20 31.01 -8.11
C PRO A 208 -13.91 30.33 -9.28
N ARG A 209 -13.20 29.37 -9.90
CA ARG A 209 -13.79 28.51 -10.92
C ARG A 209 -14.64 27.47 -10.21
N TYR A 210 -15.82 27.15 -10.76
CA TYR A 210 -16.67 26.09 -10.22
C TYR A 210 -16.83 24.97 -11.24
N ASN A 211 -16.88 23.74 -10.76
CA ASN A 211 -17.27 22.61 -11.60
C ASN A 211 -18.81 22.59 -11.84
N VAL A 212 -19.28 21.66 -12.67
CA VAL A 212 -20.72 21.47 -12.96
C VAL A 212 -21.58 21.19 -11.71
N GLN A 213 -20.97 20.78 -10.60
CA GLN A 213 -21.64 20.56 -9.32
C GLN A 213 -21.56 21.78 -8.38
N GLY A 214 -21.05 22.93 -8.86
CA GLY A 214 -20.96 24.16 -8.08
C GLY A 214 -19.85 24.16 -7.02
N ARG A 215 -18.83 23.29 -7.15
CA ARG A 215 -17.69 23.22 -6.22
C ARG A 215 -16.49 23.98 -6.74
N THR A 216 -15.77 24.65 -5.85
CA THR A 216 -14.56 25.39 -6.18
C THR A 216 -13.52 24.46 -6.81
N TYR A 217 -13.04 24.85 -7.99
CA TYR A 217 -11.93 24.21 -8.65
C TYR A 217 -10.67 24.69 -7.96
N VAL A 218 -10.00 23.76 -7.28
CA VAL A 218 -8.65 23.99 -6.76
C VAL A 218 -7.70 23.34 -7.74
N ASP A 219 -6.75 24.13 -8.24
CA ASP A 219 -5.66 23.64 -9.06
C ASP A 219 -4.77 22.70 -8.23
N LEU A 220 -4.20 21.68 -8.87
CA LEU A 220 -3.22 20.84 -8.21
C LEU A 220 -1.93 21.65 -7.99
N PRO A 221 -1.27 21.52 -6.83
CA PRO A 221 0.07 22.04 -6.61
C PRO A 221 1.05 21.49 -7.67
N PRO A 222 2.13 22.21 -8.00
CA PRO A 222 3.03 21.85 -9.09
C PRO A 222 3.52 20.40 -9.05
N THR A 223 3.85 19.87 -7.87
CA THR A 223 4.31 18.50 -7.68
C THR A 223 3.20 17.48 -7.97
N LEU A 224 1.98 17.71 -7.47
CA LEU A 224 0.84 16.83 -7.72
C LEU A 224 0.36 16.90 -9.18
N ALA A 225 0.42 18.09 -9.80
CA ALA A 225 0.10 18.29 -11.21
C ALA A 225 1.05 17.47 -12.11
N ARG A 226 2.34 17.42 -11.77
CA ARG A 226 3.33 16.58 -12.47
C ARG A 226 3.00 15.09 -12.34
N TYR A 227 2.59 14.63 -11.16
CA TYR A 227 2.19 13.22 -10.95
C TYR A 227 0.96 12.86 -11.77
N GLN A 228 -0.04 13.74 -11.80
CA GLN A 228 -1.23 13.56 -12.63
C GLN A 228 -0.88 13.48 -14.12
N ALA A 229 0.01 14.35 -14.59
CA ALA A 229 0.46 14.37 -15.99
C ALA A 229 1.26 13.12 -16.39
N ALA A 230 1.92 12.45 -15.44
CA ALA A 230 2.68 11.24 -15.68
C ALA A 230 1.81 9.97 -15.81
N LEU A 231 0.52 10.05 -15.53
CA LEU A 231 -0.41 8.93 -15.68
C LEU A 231 -0.67 8.59 -17.16
N ALA A 232 -0.86 7.30 -17.45
CA ALA A 232 -1.29 6.85 -18.77
C ALA A 232 -2.66 7.41 -19.22
N ASN A 233 -3.50 7.81 -18.25
CA ASN A 233 -4.73 8.55 -18.48
C ASN A 233 -4.76 9.79 -17.59
N PRO A 234 -4.23 10.94 -18.07
CA PRO A 234 -4.16 12.18 -17.29
C PRO A 234 -5.54 12.81 -17.04
N ASP A 235 -6.59 12.37 -17.74
CA ASP A 235 -7.98 12.77 -17.47
C ASP A 235 -8.59 12.02 -16.26
N GLY A 236 -7.80 11.18 -15.59
CA GLY A 236 -8.21 10.47 -14.39
C GLY A 236 -8.47 11.43 -13.22
N ASP A 237 -9.74 11.71 -12.92
CA ASP A 237 -10.17 12.63 -11.85
C ASP A 237 -9.71 12.29 -10.40
N GLY A 238 -9.05 11.15 -10.16
CA GLY A 238 -8.73 10.67 -8.81
C GLY A 238 -7.98 11.68 -7.93
N LEU A 239 -6.76 12.05 -8.33
CA LEU A 239 -5.91 12.95 -7.56
C LEU A 239 -6.49 14.37 -7.44
N PRO A 240 -7.04 14.99 -8.51
CA PRO A 240 -7.73 16.27 -8.41
C PRO A 240 -8.91 16.27 -7.41
N GLN A 241 -9.76 15.24 -7.40
CA GLN A 241 -10.89 15.21 -6.46
C GLN A 241 -10.43 15.02 -5.01
N VAL A 242 -9.40 14.21 -4.78
CA VAL A 242 -8.84 14.05 -3.43
C VAL A 242 -8.23 15.35 -2.93
N TRP A 243 -7.43 16.04 -3.75
CA TRP A 243 -6.85 17.32 -3.39
C TRP A 243 -7.90 18.39 -3.04
N ARG A 244 -8.96 18.50 -3.86
CA ARG A 244 -10.08 19.41 -3.58
C ARG A 244 -10.77 19.10 -2.26
N ALA A 245 -11.02 17.83 -1.96
CA ALA A 245 -11.64 17.44 -0.71
C ALA A 245 -10.75 17.74 0.51
N MET A 246 -9.42 17.62 0.37
CA MET A 246 -8.45 17.99 1.41
C MET A 246 -8.43 19.49 1.66
N CYS A 247 -8.44 20.31 0.60
CA CYS A 247 -8.53 21.77 0.74
C CYS A 247 -9.86 22.19 1.38
N ALA A 248 -10.97 21.56 0.96
CA ALA A 248 -12.30 21.83 1.51
C ALA A 248 -12.48 21.35 2.96
N SER A 249 -11.62 20.47 3.47
CA SER A 249 -11.65 20.07 4.87
C SER A 249 -10.89 21.03 5.78
N GLU A 250 -10.24 22.07 5.24
CA GLU A 250 -9.39 23.04 5.95
C GLU A 250 -8.15 22.44 6.62
N TRP A 251 -7.77 21.21 6.23
CA TRP A 251 -6.62 20.52 6.85
C TRP A 251 -5.31 20.78 6.12
N PHE A 252 -5.41 21.26 4.87
CA PHE A 252 -4.29 21.59 4.02
C PHE A 252 -4.50 22.97 3.44
N ASP A 253 -3.44 23.79 3.45
CA ASP A 253 -3.43 25.06 2.73
C ASP A 253 -3.32 24.73 1.23
N PRO A 254 -4.20 25.28 0.37
CA PRO A 254 -4.05 25.17 -1.08
C PRO A 254 -2.69 25.60 -1.62
N LYS A 255 -1.90 26.39 -0.86
CA LYS A 255 -0.54 26.83 -1.21
C LYS A 255 0.54 25.78 -0.93
N ASP A 256 0.24 24.73 -0.17
CA ASP A 256 1.19 23.67 0.11
C ASP A 256 1.45 22.83 -1.16
N ASP A 257 2.72 22.50 -1.44
CA ASP A 257 3.13 21.61 -2.53
C ASP A 257 3.61 20.24 -1.98
N PRO A 258 2.70 19.38 -1.48
CA PRO A 258 3.09 18.14 -0.82
C PRO A 258 3.66 17.12 -1.79
N SER A 259 4.65 16.36 -1.33
CA SER A 259 5.17 15.21 -2.07
C SER A 259 4.23 13.99 -1.98
N ALA A 260 4.48 12.97 -2.81
CA ALA A 260 3.77 11.70 -2.69
C ALA A 260 3.99 11.05 -1.32
N ASP A 261 5.20 11.16 -0.76
CA ASP A 261 5.54 10.62 0.55
C ASP A 261 4.79 11.31 1.69
N ASP A 262 4.48 12.60 1.56
CA ASP A 262 3.69 13.35 2.55
C ASP A 262 2.24 12.92 2.57
N LEU A 263 1.64 12.76 1.38
CA LEU A 263 0.26 12.31 1.25
C LEU A 263 0.09 10.84 1.63
N LEU A 264 1.07 9.98 1.28
CA LEU A 264 0.99 8.54 1.52
C LEU A 264 1.39 8.11 2.93
N ARG A 265 1.78 9.03 3.81
CA ARG A 265 2.00 8.72 5.23
C ARG A 265 0.75 8.03 5.81
N PRO A 266 0.87 6.94 6.58
CA PRO A 266 -0.29 6.21 7.09
C PRO A 266 -1.29 7.09 7.85
N SER A 267 -0.80 8.05 8.64
CA SER A 267 -1.64 9.02 9.37
C SER A 267 -2.42 9.93 8.43
N ILE A 268 -1.74 10.58 7.47
CA ILE A 268 -2.36 11.48 6.50
C ILE A 268 -3.32 10.73 5.57
N TRP A 269 -2.97 9.52 5.15
CA TRP A 269 -3.85 8.76 4.27
C TRP A 269 -5.08 8.20 4.99
N ALA A 270 -4.97 7.86 6.28
CA ALA A 270 -6.12 7.49 7.10
C ALA A 270 -7.11 8.66 7.19
N ILE A 271 -6.57 9.85 7.42
CA ILE A 271 -7.29 11.12 7.43
C ILE A 271 -8.03 11.35 6.10
N ILE A 272 -7.34 11.26 4.97
CA ILE A 272 -7.93 11.44 3.63
C ILE A 272 -9.12 10.49 3.43
N LYS A 273 -8.97 9.22 3.81
CA LYS A 273 -10.07 8.23 3.71
C LYS A 273 -11.25 8.57 4.62
N SER A 274 -11.03 9.26 5.73
CA SER A 274 -12.04 9.63 6.72
C SER A 274 -12.70 11.01 6.50
N ILE A 275 -12.34 11.75 5.44
CA ILE A 275 -12.99 13.03 5.13
C ILE A 275 -14.52 12.83 5.04
N PRO A 276 -15.33 13.61 5.78
CA PRO A 276 -16.78 13.43 5.81
C PRO A 276 -17.40 13.49 4.41
N LEU A 277 -18.36 12.61 4.12
CA LEU A 277 -19.00 12.58 2.80
C LEU A 277 -19.73 13.89 2.46
N SER A 278 -20.18 14.66 3.46
CA SER A 278 -20.72 16.00 3.31
C SER A 278 -19.71 17.00 2.72
N VAL A 279 -18.43 16.88 3.09
CA VAL A 279 -17.33 17.71 2.58
C VAL A 279 -16.93 17.26 1.17
N THR A 280 -16.80 15.94 0.95
CA THR A 280 -16.44 15.42 -0.37
C THR A 280 -17.56 15.65 -1.41
N GLY A 281 -18.81 15.72 -0.97
CA GLY A 281 -20.01 15.73 -1.80
C GLY A 281 -20.20 14.49 -2.68
N TYR A 282 -19.52 13.39 -2.39
CA TYR A 282 -19.63 12.14 -3.15
C TYR A 282 -20.28 11.05 -2.31
N ALA A 283 -20.94 10.09 -2.99
CA ALA A 283 -21.32 8.84 -2.35
C ALA A 283 -20.07 8.09 -1.88
N GLY A 284 -20.16 7.32 -0.79
CA GLY A 284 -19.00 6.62 -0.21
C GLY A 284 -18.28 5.69 -1.18
N THR A 285 -19.01 5.05 -2.10
CA THR A 285 -18.43 4.20 -3.16
C THR A 285 -17.61 5.01 -4.16
N THR A 286 -18.11 6.16 -4.61
CA THR A 286 -17.41 7.07 -5.52
C THR A 286 -16.17 7.67 -4.85
N TRP A 287 -16.27 8.07 -3.58
CA TRP A 287 -15.12 8.56 -2.82
C TRP A 287 -14.04 7.48 -2.66
N HIS A 288 -14.44 6.23 -2.40
CA HIS A 288 -13.51 5.11 -2.36
C HIS A 288 -12.79 4.89 -3.71
N GLN A 289 -13.49 5.07 -4.83
CA GLN A 289 -12.86 5.00 -6.16
C GLN A 289 -11.86 6.14 -6.38
N TYR A 290 -12.18 7.38 -6.00
CA TYR A 290 -11.26 8.51 -6.14
C TYR A 290 -10.02 8.36 -5.28
N THR A 291 -10.17 7.98 -4.01
CA THR A 291 -9.03 7.72 -3.12
C THR A 291 -8.17 6.57 -3.65
N THR A 292 -8.77 5.50 -4.19
CA THR A 292 -8.01 4.40 -4.83
C THR A 292 -7.21 4.89 -6.05
N LYS A 293 -7.84 5.66 -6.94
CA LYS A 293 -7.18 6.23 -8.13
C LYS A 293 -6.07 7.22 -7.75
N ALA A 294 -6.31 8.10 -6.79
CA ALA A 294 -5.31 9.03 -6.28
C ALA A 294 -4.12 8.30 -5.67
N ARG A 295 -4.35 7.24 -4.86
CA ARG A 295 -3.27 6.42 -4.32
C ARG A 295 -2.43 5.81 -5.43
N ALA A 296 -3.09 5.24 -6.45
CA ALA A 296 -2.41 4.66 -7.60
C ALA A 296 -1.57 5.69 -8.37
N ALA A 297 -2.00 6.95 -8.43
CA ALA A 297 -1.25 8.04 -9.04
C ALA A 297 -0.03 8.48 -8.21
N LEU A 298 -0.12 8.44 -6.88
CA LEU A 298 0.96 8.86 -6.00
C LEU A 298 2.04 7.76 -5.84
N LEU A 299 1.65 6.48 -5.88
CA LEU A 299 2.54 5.34 -5.61
C LEU A 299 3.85 5.33 -6.44
N PRO A 300 3.84 5.58 -7.77
CA PRO A 300 5.07 5.59 -8.58
C PRO A 300 6.07 6.68 -8.18
N HIS A 301 5.63 7.70 -7.46
CA HIS A 301 6.43 8.85 -7.06
C HIS A 301 6.84 8.83 -5.59
N ALA A 302 6.41 7.82 -4.83
CA ALA A 302 6.84 7.62 -3.46
C ALA A 302 8.32 7.24 -3.42
N THR A 303 9.13 7.99 -2.69
CA THR A 303 10.54 7.64 -2.44
C THR A 303 10.68 6.78 -1.20
N ARG A 304 9.70 6.85 -0.29
CA ARG A 304 9.64 6.00 0.88
C ARG A 304 8.96 4.68 0.54
N PRO A 305 9.45 3.58 1.09
CA PRO A 305 8.84 2.27 0.88
C PRO A 305 7.46 2.23 1.53
N ILE A 306 6.48 1.76 0.75
CA ILE A 306 5.08 1.74 1.14
C ILE A 306 4.66 0.32 1.51
N PRO A 307 4.07 0.09 2.70
CA PRO A 307 3.76 -1.25 3.19
C PRO A 307 2.85 -2.09 2.28
N GLU A 308 2.05 -1.47 1.41
CA GLU A 308 1.15 -2.18 0.50
C GLU A 308 1.81 -2.65 -0.80
N HIS A 309 2.95 -2.07 -1.19
CA HIS A 309 3.62 -2.40 -2.45
C HIS A 309 4.94 -3.11 -2.19
N LEU A 310 5.03 -4.35 -2.66
CA LEU A 310 6.23 -5.15 -2.52
C LEU A 310 7.31 -4.68 -3.51
N PRO A 311 8.58 -4.64 -3.11
CA PRO A 311 9.68 -4.45 -4.04
C PRO A 311 9.63 -5.52 -5.15
N ALA A 312 10.08 -5.16 -6.35
CA ALA A 312 10.10 -6.07 -7.50
C ALA A 312 10.87 -7.38 -7.20
N SER A 313 11.92 -7.30 -6.38
CA SER A 313 12.68 -8.47 -5.92
C SER A 313 11.82 -9.44 -5.10
N TYR A 314 10.89 -8.96 -4.28
CA TYR A 314 9.98 -9.80 -3.50
C TYR A 314 8.81 -10.29 -4.33
N GLU A 315 8.29 -9.46 -5.25
CA GLU A 315 7.25 -9.91 -6.21
C GLU A 315 7.75 -11.11 -7.04
N ALA A 316 9.01 -11.11 -7.47
CA ALA A 316 9.62 -12.22 -8.19
C ALA A 316 9.70 -13.54 -7.38
N MET A 317 9.57 -13.49 -6.05
CA MET A 317 9.60 -14.69 -5.19
C MET A 317 8.22 -15.31 -4.96
N ILE A 318 7.14 -14.64 -5.37
CA ILE A 318 5.76 -15.03 -5.09
C ILE A 318 5.26 -16.01 -6.17
N ALA A 319 4.84 -17.21 -5.75
CA ALA A 319 4.24 -18.20 -6.65
C ALA A 319 2.71 -18.31 -6.48
N SER A 320 2.16 -17.78 -5.39
CA SER A 320 0.74 -17.91 -5.04
C SER A 320 0.20 -16.70 -4.28
N LYS A 321 -1.13 -16.59 -4.19
CA LYS A 321 -1.79 -15.54 -3.40
C LYS A 321 -1.43 -15.61 -1.90
N ALA A 322 -1.24 -16.81 -1.37
CA ALA A 322 -0.82 -17.02 0.02
C ALA A 322 0.61 -16.52 0.26
N ASP A 323 1.50 -16.71 -0.72
CA ASP A 323 2.87 -16.18 -0.67
C ASP A 323 2.86 -14.65 -0.62
N ARG A 324 2.01 -14.02 -1.44
CA ARG A 324 1.88 -12.55 -1.46
C ARG A 324 1.48 -11.99 -0.11
N ALA A 325 0.47 -12.57 0.55
CA ALA A 325 0.05 -12.10 1.88
C ALA A 325 1.17 -12.21 2.92
N ALA A 326 1.94 -13.30 2.88
CA ALA A 326 3.07 -13.51 3.79
C ALA A 326 4.24 -12.55 3.51
N MET A 327 4.58 -12.33 2.23
CA MET A 327 5.64 -11.38 1.84
C MET A 327 5.23 -9.94 2.11
N GLN A 328 3.95 -9.57 1.91
CA GLN A 328 3.41 -8.26 2.30
C GLN A 328 3.54 -8.05 3.80
N ALA A 329 3.17 -9.03 4.62
CA ALA A 329 3.32 -8.98 6.06
C ALA A 329 4.79 -8.75 6.49
N LEU A 330 5.73 -9.47 5.86
CA LEU A 330 7.17 -9.24 6.07
C LEU A 330 7.58 -7.82 5.69
N TRP A 331 7.15 -7.36 4.52
CA TRP A 331 7.51 -6.04 4.03
C TRP A 331 7.00 -4.92 4.93
N ARG A 332 5.78 -5.03 5.49
CA ARG A 332 5.28 -4.05 6.47
C ARG A 332 6.21 -3.90 7.66
N LEU A 333 6.68 -5.03 8.23
CA LEU A 333 7.63 -5.01 9.34
C LEU A 333 8.94 -4.32 8.95
N LEU A 334 9.43 -4.54 7.73
CA LEU A 334 10.65 -3.92 7.23
C LEU A 334 10.45 -2.41 7.07
N CYS A 335 9.30 -1.97 6.53
CA CYS A 335 8.95 -0.56 6.43
C CYS A 335 8.85 0.11 7.81
N GLU A 336 8.22 -0.55 8.79
CA GLU A 336 8.05 -0.03 10.15
C GLU A 336 9.39 0.16 10.88
N ARG A 337 10.36 -0.72 10.62
CA ARG A 337 11.71 -0.63 11.21
C ARG A 337 12.61 0.34 10.48
N GLY A 338 12.43 0.49 9.16
CA GLY A 338 13.23 1.37 8.31
C GLY A 338 14.71 0.98 8.23
N GLY A 339 15.50 1.81 7.54
CA GLY A 339 16.96 1.72 7.50
C GLY A 339 17.54 0.63 6.58
N ALA A 340 18.75 0.17 6.89
CA ALA A 340 19.54 -0.74 6.06
C ALA A 340 18.88 -2.13 5.83
N ILE A 341 17.93 -2.51 6.69
CA ILE A 341 17.23 -3.80 6.58
C ILE A 341 16.29 -3.87 5.36
N MET A 342 15.95 -2.72 4.77
CA MET A 342 15.04 -2.65 3.63
C MET A 342 15.67 -3.15 2.32
N SER A 343 17.00 -3.10 2.26
CA SER A 343 17.79 -3.69 1.17
C SER A 343 18.36 -5.06 1.53
N ALA A 344 17.94 -5.66 2.65
CA ALA A 344 18.46 -6.94 3.10
C ALA A 344 18.12 -8.06 2.10
N SER A 345 19.12 -8.86 1.76
CA SER A 345 19.02 -10.06 0.96
C SER A 345 18.22 -11.16 1.70
N PRO A 346 17.71 -12.18 0.99
CA PRO A 346 17.07 -13.33 1.63
C PRO A 346 17.94 -14.02 2.69
N ASP A 347 19.26 -14.08 2.48
CA ASP A 347 20.22 -14.64 3.42
C ASP A 347 20.33 -13.80 4.72
N GLU A 348 20.33 -12.47 4.62
CA GLU A 348 20.35 -11.58 5.80
C GLU A 348 19.02 -11.59 6.56
N LEU A 349 17.89 -11.63 5.84
CA LEU A 349 16.56 -11.66 6.46
C LEU A 349 16.31 -12.97 7.20
N ILE A 350 16.83 -14.08 6.68
CA ILE A 350 16.65 -15.39 7.30
C ILE A 350 17.67 -15.67 8.40
N ASP A 351 18.68 -14.81 8.58
CA ASP A 351 19.55 -14.88 9.75
C ASP A 351 18.72 -15.01 11.04
N LEU A 352 19.17 -15.87 11.94
CA LEU A 352 18.37 -16.27 13.09
C LEU A 352 18.09 -15.09 14.03
N ALA A 353 19.04 -14.16 14.19
CA ALA A 353 18.85 -12.98 15.02
C ALA A 353 17.88 -12.01 14.34
N THR A 354 18.14 -11.67 13.07
CA THR A 354 17.29 -10.79 12.26
C THR A 354 15.85 -11.29 12.20
N TRP A 355 15.64 -12.57 11.95
CA TRP A 355 14.30 -13.16 11.87
C TRP A 355 13.56 -13.13 13.20
N ARG A 356 14.25 -13.46 14.30
CA ARG A 356 13.64 -13.45 15.64
C ARG A 356 13.21 -12.07 16.04
N ASP A 357 14.04 -11.09 15.72
CA ASP A 357 13.74 -9.69 15.94
C ASP A 357 12.53 -9.27 15.08
N LEU A 358 12.57 -9.46 13.76
CA LEU A 358 11.48 -9.11 12.83
C LEU A 358 10.12 -9.72 13.20
N TRP A 359 10.09 -11.01 13.51
CA TRP A 359 8.83 -11.75 13.69
C TRP A 359 8.43 -11.95 15.16
N GLY A 360 9.15 -11.32 16.09
CA GLY A 360 8.91 -11.44 17.54
C GLY A 360 7.61 -10.78 17.98
N THR A 361 7.21 -9.70 17.31
CA THR A 361 5.99 -8.93 17.62
C THR A 361 4.89 -9.27 16.62
N VAL A 362 3.67 -9.48 17.11
CA VAL A 362 2.49 -9.67 16.24
C VAL A 362 1.98 -8.28 15.86
N PRO A 363 1.87 -7.94 14.56
CA PRO A 363 1.33 -6.65 14.14
C PRO A 363 -0.14 -6.48 14.56
N ASP A 364 -0.54 -5.22 14.79
CA ASP A 364 -1.93 -4.88 15.09
C ASP A 364 -2.88 -5.37 13.98
N GLY A 365 -4.02 -5.93 14.39
CA GLY A 365 -5.03 -6.44 13.47
C GLY A 365 -4.73 -7.81 12.85
N VAL A 366 -3.63 -8.47 13.21
CA VAL A 366 -3.33 -9.84 12.77
C VAL A 366 -3.45 -10.81 13.95
N THR A 367 -4.23 -11.89 13.79
CA THR A 367 -4.32 -12.90 14.86
C THR A 367 -3.00 -13.66 15.02
N PRO A 368 -2.63 -14.12 16.23
CA PRO A 368 -1.42 -14.93 16.44
C PRO A 368 -1.37 -16.21 15.60
N ALA A 369 -2.52 -16.77 15.22
CA ALA A 369 -2.60 -17.93 14.34
C ALA A 369 -2.23 -17.56 12.90
N THR A 370 -2.83 -16.51 12.34
CA THR A 370 -2.50 -15.99 11.01
C THR A 370 -1.03 -15.56 10.93
N TRP A 371 -0.52 -14.92 11.98
CA TRP A 371 0.87 -14.50 12.06
C TRP A 371 1.85 -15.66 11.97
N ARG A 372 1.59 -16.75 12.70
CA ARG A 372 2.39 -17.98 12.60
C ARG A 372 2.40 -18.55 11.19
N THR A 373 1.27 -18.51 10.49
CA THR A 373 1.16 -18.94 9.09
C THR A 373 2.00 -18.05 8.18
N TYR A 374 1.86 -16.72 8.26
CA TYR A 374 2.66 -15.78 7.46
C TYR A 374 4.15 -15.96 7.71
N ARG A 375 4.57 -16.08 8.97
CA ARG A 375 5.95 -16.36 9.34
C ARG A 375 6.48 -17.64 8.68
N SER A 376 5.72 -18.74 8.76
CA SER A 376 6.14 -20.01 8.18
C SER A 376 6.23 -19.95 6.65
N THR A 377 5.27 -19.29 6.00
CA THR A 377 5.23 -19.14 4.55
C THR A 377 6.35 -18.24 4.05
N ALA A 378 6.53 -17.05 4.62
CA ALA A 378 7.60 -16.11 4.27
C ALA A 378 8.98 -16.77 4.41
N ARG A 379 9.20 -17.52 5.49
CA ARG A 379 10.43 -18.29 5.68
C ARG A 379 10.63 -19.31 4.56
N THR A 380 9.60 -20.08 4.24
CA THR A 380 9.68 -21.10 3.20
C THR A 380 10.03 -20.49 1.84
N ILE A 381 9.49 -19.31 1.54
CA ILE A 381 9.84 -18.54 0.34
C ILE A 381 11.31 -18.13 0.40
N LEU A 382 11.74 -17.45 1.46
CA LEU A 382 13.10 -16.94 1.57
C LEU A 382 14.15 -18.06 1.54
N VAL A 383 13.93 -19.21 2.18
CA VAL A 383 14.85 -20.37 2.09
C VAL A 383 15.09 -20.78 0.62
N ARG A 384 14.06 -20.76 -0.23
CA ARG A 384 14.21 -21.14 -1.65
C ARG A 384 15.09 -20.17 -2.42
N HIS A 385 15.16 -18.92 -1.97
CA HIS A 385 15.93 -17.84 -2.60
C HIS A 385 17.25 -17.53 -1.88
N THR A 386 17.57 -18.23 -0.80
CA THR A 386 18.89 -18.16 -0.13
C THR A 386 19.94 -18.99 -0.87
N ALA A 387 21.20 -18.55 -0.82
CA ALA A 387 22.30 -19.26 -1.47
C ALA A 387 22.54 -20.67 -0.88
N SER A 388 22.36 -20.81 0.44
CA SER A 388 22.60 -22.09 1.12
C SER A 388 21.46 -23.10 0.95
N GLN A 389 20.23 -22.64 0.70
CA GLN A 389 18.99 -23.43 0.77
C GLN A 389 18.84 -24.23 2.08
N VAL A 390 19.60 -23.85 3.13
CA VAL A 390 19.54 -24.46 4.45
C VAL A 390 18.66 -23.58 5.30
N ASP A 391 17.56 -24.15 5.75
CA ASP A 391 16.66 -23.51 6.70
C ASP A 391 17.36 -23.30 8.06
N PRO A 392 17.71 -22.05 8.43
CA PRO A 392 18.48 -21.77 9.65
C PRO A 392 17.68 -22.12 10.92
N PHE A 393 16.36 -22.27 10.82
CA PHE A 393 15.51 -22.72 11.92
C PHE A 393 15.70 -24.19 12.27
N ARG A 394 16.33 -24.97 11.37
CA ARG A 394 16.78 -26.32 11.69
C ARG A 394 18.09 -26.32 12.46
N ALA A 395 18.84 -25.22 12.50
CA ALA A 395 20.09 -25.15 13.23
C ALA A 395 19.89 -25.29 14.75
N PRO A 396 18.92 -24.62 15.40
CA PRO A 396 18.57 -24.90 16.79
C PRO A 396 18.20 -26.36 17.04
N ILE A 397 17.26 -26.92 16.26
CA ILE A 397 16.79 -28.30 16.44
C ILE A 397 17.94 -29.30 16.28
N ARG A 398 18.82 -29.09 15.29
CA ARG A 398 20.02 -29.90 15.09
C ARG A 398 21.02 -29.72 16.23
N ALA A 399 21.22 -28.50 16.71
CA ALA A 399 22.12 -28.23 17.84
C ALA A 399 21.64 -28.97 19.09
N TRP A 400 20.33 -28.94 19.38
CA TRP A 400 19.71 -29.71 20.46
C TRP A 400 19.82 -31.22 20.27
N ALA A 401 19.54 -31.73 19.06
CA ALA A 401 19.64 -33.16 18.76
C ALA A 401 21.08 -33.69 18.83
N ASN A 402 22.08 -32.83 18.58
CA ASN A 402 23.50 -33.19 18.59
C ASN A 402 24.15 -33.07 19.98
N LEU A 403 23.42 -32.64 21.01
CA LEU A 403 23.92 -32.60 22.38
C LEU A 403 24.16 -34.03 22.88
N ARG A 404 25.43 -34.43 22.97
CA ARG A 404 25.82 -35.74 23.54
C ARG A 404 25.87 -35.74 25.07
N ARG A 405 26.06 -34.58 25.68
CA ARG A 405 26.16 -34.38 27.14
C ARG A 405 25.09 -33.42 27.63
N GLY A 406 24.61 -33.63 28.86
CA GLY A 406 23.63 -32.74 29.50
C GLY A 406 22.20 -32.84 28.94
N GLN A 407 21.89 -33.79 28.06
CA GLN A 407 20.57 -33.87 27.41
C GLN A 407 19.43 -34.10 28.43
N ALA A 408 19.66 -34.90 29.47
CA ALA A 408 18.67 -35.15 30.52
C ALA A 408 18.37 -33.87 31.33
N ALA A 409 19.42 -33.18 31.79
CA ALA A 409 19.31 -31.92 32.52
C ALA A 409 18.58 -30.83 31.73
N LEU A 410 18.75 -30.79 30.40
CA LEU A 410 18.12 -29.77 29.55
C LEU A 410 16.74 -30.15 28.99
N ALA A 411 16.27 -31.39 29.24
CA ALA A 411 14.96 -31.83 28.79
C ALA A 411 13.79 -30.90 29.20
N PRO A 412 13.76 -30.32 30.42
CA PRO A 412 12.67 -29.45 30.85
C PRO A 412 12.49 -28.17 30.02
N ILE A 413 13.58 -27.66 29.44
CA ILE A 413 13.59 -26.40 28.68
C ILE A 413 13.67 -26.61 27.16
N ARG A 414 14.03 -27.81 26.71
CA ARG A 414 14.33 -28.09 25.30
C ARG A 414 13.20 -27.69 24.36
N GLN A 415 11.97 -28.13 24.63
CA GLN A 415 10.84 -27.85 23.74
C GLN A 415 10.58 -26.34 23.64
N ARG A 416 10.61 -25.62 24.78
CA ARG A 416 10.41 -24.17 24.83
C ARG A 416 11.55 -23.42 24.11
N ALA A 417 12.79 -23.88 24.26
CA ALA A 417 13.94 -23.32 23.57
C ALA A 417 13.88 -23.57 22.05
N GLU A 418 13.50 -24.78 21.63
CA GLU A 418 13.25 -25.11 20.22
C GLU A 418 12.09 -24.29 19.63
N ASP A 419 11.05 -23.98 20.41
CA ASP A 419 9.95 -23.11 19.98
C ASP A 419 10.37 -21.64 19.88
N ALA A 420 11.19 -21.18 20.82
CA ALA A 420 11.85 -19.87 20.81
C ALA A 420 12.99 -19.75 19.78
N LYS A 421 13.34 -20.86 19.11
CA LYS A 421 14.43 -20.96 18.12
C LYS A 421 15.79 -20.57 18.69
N LEU A 422 16.03 -20.95 19.94
CA LEU A 422 17.29 -20.80 20.65
C LEU A 422 18.14 -22.06 20.47
N ARG A 423 19.41 -21.91 20.07
CA ARG A 423 20.40 -22.97 20.28
C ARG A 423 20.72 -23.05 21.78
N PRO A 424 21.29 -24.16 22.27
CA PRO A 424 21.78 -24.23 23.65
C PRO A 424 22.70 -23.06 24.02
N ILE A 425 23.57 -22.64 23.09
CA ILE A 425 24.50 -21.51 23.27
C ILE A 425 23.83 -20.11 23.19
N ASP A 426 22.55 -20.04 22.83
CA ASP A 426 21.82 -18.78 22.79
C ASP A 426 20.97 -18.57 24.07
N ILE A 427 20.95 -19.55 24.98
CA ILE A 427 20.16 -19.46 26.23
C ILE A 427 20.86 -18.53 27.20
N THR A 428 20.24 -17.37 27.44
CA THR A 428 20.71 -16.41 28.44
C THR A 428 20.12 -16.70 29.82
N PRO A 429 20.78 -16.24 30.91
CA PRO A 429 20.25 -16.35 32.27
C PRO A 429 18.85 -15.72 32.40
N GLU A 430 18.60 -14.60 31.73
CA GLU A 430 17.31 -13.90 31.79
C GLU A 430 16.19 -14.66 31.08
N TRP A 431 16.49 -15.41 30.02
CA TRP A 431 15.52 -16.30 29.39
C TRP A 431 15.20 -17.48 30.30
N LEU A 432 16.23 -18.03 30.96
CA LEU A 432 16.09 -19.16 31.88
C LEU A 432 15.29 -18.78 33.13
N ALA A 433 15.53 -17.60 33.70
CA ALA A 433 14.80 -17.08 34.86
C ALA A 433 13.30 -16.83 34.59
N ARG A 434 12.91 -16.65 33.32
CA ARG A 434 11.50 -16.55 32.90
C ARG A 434 10.81 -17.90 32.74
N GLN A 435 11.56 -19.00 32.85
CA GLN A 435 10.98 -20.32 32.79
C GLN A 435 10.49 -20.71 34.19
N ASP A 436 9.28 -21.24 34.26
CA ASP A 436 8.72 -21.82 35.49
C ASP A 436 9.48 -23.13 35.82
N LEU A 437 10.58 -22.99 36.55
CA LEU A 437 11.52 -24.06 36.91
C LEU A 437 11.79 -24.00 38.41
N SER A 438 11.98 -25.14 39.06
CA SER A 438 12.42 -25.17 40.45
C SER A 438 13.87 -24.67 40.57
N ALA A 439 14.27 -24.21 41.77
CA ALA A 439 15.63 -23.76 42.02
C ALA A 439 16.68 -24.86 41.72
N GLU A 440 16.34 -26.13 42.00
CA GLU A 440 17.17 -27.29 41.69
C GLU A 440 17.32 -27.51 40.18
N GLN A 441 16.21 -27.48 39.43
CA GLN A 441 16.25 -27.56 37.96
C GLN A 441 17.04 -26.42 37.35
N HIS A 442 16.90 -25.21 37.90
CA HIS A 442 17.62 -24.04 37.43
C HIS A 442 19.14 -24.22 37.63
N ALA A 443 19.58 -24.73 38.78
CA ALA A 443 21.00 -25.01 39.03
C ALA A 443 21.55 -26.11 38.12
N GLU A 444 20.79 -27.20 37.91
CA GLU A 444 21.18 -28.31 37.04
C GLU A 444 21.30 -27.88 35.57
N ILE A 445 20.31 -27.13 35.06
CA ILE A 445 20.32 -26.57 33.71
C ILE A 445 21.48 -25.59 33.53
N HIS A 446 21.71 -24.72 34.51
CA HIS A 446 22.81 -23.75 34.45
C HIS A 446 24.18 -24.44 34.41
N ALA A 447 24.38 -25.51 35.20
CA ALA A 447 25.59 -26.32 35.16
C ALA A 447 25.79 -27.00 33.79
N ALA A 448 24.73 -27.60 33.23
CA ALA A 448 24.77 -28.23 31.90
C ALA A 448 25.05 -27.23 30.78
N LEU A 449 24.43 -26.05 30.81
CA LEU A 449 24.69 -24.97 29.86
C LEU A 449 26.14 -24.48 29.98
N ARG A 450 26.67 -24.31 31.19
CA ARG A 450 28.07 -23.92 31.41
C ARG A 450 29.04 -24.93 30.79
N GLU A 451 28.79 -26.22 30.92
CA GLU A 451 29.61 -27.26 30.25
C GLU A 451 29.55 -27.11 28.72
N ILE A 452 28.36 -26.89 28.15
CA ILE A 452 28.18 -26.67 26.71
C ILE A 452 28.90 -25.40 26.25
N TYR A 453 28.80 -24.31 27.01
CA TYR A 453 29.50 -23.05 26.73
C TYR A 453 31.02 -23.24 26.76
N CYS A 454 31.54 -23.92 27.78
CA CYS A 454 32.97 -24.24 27.88
C CYS A 454 33.43 -25.12 26.70
N ALA A 455 32.67 -26.15 26.34
CA ALA A 455 33.00 -27.02 25.20
C ALA A 455 32.96 -26.25 23.87
N ALA A 456 31.96 -25.38 23.67
CA ALA A 456 31.85 -24.55 22.48
C ALA A 456 32.98 -23.50 22.40
N ALA A 457 33.34 -22.89 23.53
CA ALA A 457 34.46 -21.95 23.64
C ALA A 457 35.79 -22.63 23.35
N GLN A 458 36.03 -23.83 23.90
CA GLN A 458 37.21 -24.65 23.58
C GLN A 458 37.26 -24.99 22.08
N THR A 459 36.13 -25.37 21.47
CA THR A 459 36.08 -25.67 20.03
C THR A 459 36.43 -24.46 19.16
N ARG A 460 36.09 -23.23 19.59
CA ARG A 460 36.46 -21.98 18.92
C ARG A 460 37.93 -21.59 19.16
N TYR A 461 38.47 -21.87 20.34
CA TYR A 461 39.84 -21.49 20.72
C TYR A 461 40.91 -22.47 20.25
N THR A 462 40.60 -23.75 20.07
CA THR A 462 41.61 -24.76 19.67
C THR A 462 41.87 -24.80 18.17
N GLY A 463 41.39 -23.81 17.39
CA GLY A 463 41.62 -23.74 15.94
C GLY A 463 41.49 -25.10 15.29
N ARG A 464 40.37 -25.80 15.56
CA ARG A 464 40.16 -27.21 15.18
C ARG A 464 40.60 -27.36 13.73
N ALA A 465 41.76 -28.00 13.54
CA ALA A 465 42.30 -28.28 12.21
C ALA A 465 41.13 -28.86 11.42
N VAL A 466 40.67 -28.10 10.42
CA VAL A 466 39.45 -28.47 9.72
C VAL A 466 39.69 -29.86 9.18
N ASP A 467 38.80 -30.80 9.55
CA ASP A 467 38.96 -32.20 9.15
C ASP A 467 39.17 -32.22 7.63
N PRO A 468 40.35 -32.68 7.15
CA PRO A 468 40.69 -32.67 5.73
C PRO A 468 39.62 -33.36 4.88
N ALA A 469 38.96 -34.40 5.42
CA ALA A 469 37.86 -35.08 4.75
C ALA A 469 36.65 -34.16 4.57
N ASP A 470 36.24 -33.43 5.61
CA ASP A 470 35.12 -32.49 5.53
C ASP A 470 35.40 -31.34 4.55
N MET A 471 36.63 -30.82 4.54
CA MET A 471 37.05 -29.83 3.56
C MET A 471 36.97 -30.37 2.14
N ALA A 472 37.46 -31.58 1.89
CA ALA A 472 37.42 -32.19 0.57
C ALA A 472 35.97 -32.43 0.09
N TRP A 473 35.08 -32.88 0.98
CA TRP A 473 33.65 -32.99 0.68
C TRP A 473 32.97 -31.65 0.43
N GLN A 474 33.35 -30.60 1.16
CA GLN A 474 32.83 -29.25 0.93
C GLN A 474 33.28 -28.69 -0.43
N THR A 475 34.55 -28.87 -0.78
CA THR A 475 35.11 -28.51 -2.10
C THR A 475 34.33 -29.19 -3.23
N LEU A 476 34.03 -30.48 -3.10
CA LEU A 476 33.22 -31.20 -4.09
C LEU A 476 31.79 -30.63 -4.20
N ARG A 477 31.15 -30.26 -3.07
CA ARG A 477 29.80 -29.65 -3.10
C ARG A 477 29.79 -28.31 -3.82
N THR A 478 30.77 -27.45 -3.54
CA THR A 478 30.92 -26.15 -4.21
C THR A 478 31.13 -26.34 -5.70
N ALA A 479 31.98 -27.29 -6.11
CA ALA A 479 32.22 -27.60 -7.52
C ALA A 479 30.95 -28.14 -8.22
N LEU A 480 30.18 -29.01 -7.57
CA LEU A 480 28.89 -29.49 -8.08
C LEU A 480 27.86 -28.37 -8.27
N GLN A 481 27.75 -27.47 -7.30
CA GLN A 481 26.85 -26.31 -7.38
C GLN A 481 27.24 -25.38 -8.53
N ALA A 482 28.54 -25.16 -8.74
CA ALA A 482 29.04 -24.37 -9.87
C ALA A 482 28.73 -25.00 -11.24
N GLN A 483 28.44 -26.31 -11.30
CA GLN A 483 27.99 -27.03 -12.51
C GLN A 483 26.45 -27.15 -12.60
N GLY A 484 25.69 -26.52 -11.69
CA GLY A 484 24.23 -26.62 -11.64
C GLY A 484 23.72 -28.00 -11.17
N LEU A 485 24.58 -28.81 -10.55
CA LEU A 485 24.22 -30.15 -10.08
C LEU A 485 23.75 -30.13 -8.62
N THR A 486 22.78 -30.98 -8.29
CA THR A 486 22.24 -31.09 -6.93
C THR A 486 23.21 -31.81 -5.98
N THR A 487 23.43 -31.24 -4.79
CA THR A 487 24.29 -31.82 -3.73
C THR A 487 23.49 -32.59 -2.68
N ARG A 488 22.16 -32.55 -2.75
CA ARG A 488 21.25 -33.00 -1.67
C ARG A 488 21.48 -34.44 -1.26
N GLU A 489 21.72 -35.31 -2.23
CA GLU A 489 21.83 -36.76 -1.97
C GLU A 489 23.26 -37.22 -1.65
N LEU A 490 24.27 -36.34 -1.83
CA LEU A 490 25.68 -36.63 -1.56
C LEU A 490 25.93 -37.00 -0.09
N CYS A 491 25.12 -36.47 0.83
CA CYS A 491 25.21 -36.75 2.26
C CYS A 491 25.13 -38.24 2.62
N ARG A 492 24.52 -39.07 1.75
CA ARG A 492 24.41 -40.52 1.97
C ARG A 492 25.75 -41.24 1.89
N VAL A 493 26.70 -40.70 1.12
CA VAL A 493 28.08 -41.22 1.00
C VAL A 493 29.03 -40.40 1.87
N ALA A 494 28.88 -39.07 1.86
CA ALA A 494 29.77 -38.17 2.58
C ALA A 494 29.74 -38.41 4.10
N THR A 495 28.57 -38.63 4.70
CA THR A 495 28.48 -38.82 6.17
C THR A 495 29.26 -40.05 6.66
N PRO A 496 29.03 -41.28 6.13
CA PRO A 496 29.84 -42.43 6.55
C PRO A 496 31.32 -42.27 6.16
N ALA A 497 31.64 -41.64 5.03
CA ALA A 497 33.03 -41.39 4.64
C ALA A 497 33.77 -40.44 5.59
N THR A 498 33.18 -39.29 5.93
CA THR A 498 33.73 -38.36 6.92
C THR A 498 33.89 -39.04 8.29
N ASN A 499 32.92 -39.86 8.72
CA ASN A 499 33.04 -40.58 10.00
C ASN A 499 34.26 -41.53 10.03
N ASP A 500 34.66 -42.04 8.86
CA ASP A 500 35.84 -42.89 8.68
C ASP A 500 37.11 -42.07 8.32
N GLY A 501 37.03 -40.73 8.30
CA GLY A 501 38.13 -39.84 7.94
C GLY A 501 38.51 -39.84 6.46
N LEU A 502 37.58 -40.23 5.57
CA LEU A 502 37.81 -40.37 4.13
C LEU A 502 37.24 -39.20 3.34
N GLY A 503 38.10 -38.57 2.52
CA GLY A 503 37.67 -37.63 1.49
C GLY A 503 37.02 -38.35 0.30
N PRO A 504 36.37 -37.59 -0.60
CA PRO A 504 35.77 -38.15 -1.82
C PRO A 504 36.80 -38.81 -2.76
N ALA A 505 38.05 -38.37 -2.75
CA ALA A 505 39.15 -38.97 -3.52
C ALA A 505 39.65 -40.31 -2.94
N ASP A 506 39.40 -40.54 -1.65
CA ASP A 506 39.94 -41.67 -0.90
C ASP A 506 38.98 -42.88 -0.85
N LEU A 507 37.79 -42.76 -1.47
CA LEU A 507 36.81 -43.84 -1.47
C LEU A 507 37.28 -45.00 -2.35
N THR A 508 37.18 -46.22 -1.81
CA THR A 508 37.57 -47.45 -2.52
C THR A 508 36.40 -48.43 -2.67
N PRO A 509 36.43 -49.35 -3.66
CA PRO A 509 35.45 -50.43 -3.77
C PRO A 509 35.33 -51.29 -2.51
N ALA A 510 36.46 -51.53 -1.82
CA ALA A 510 36.51 -52.29 -0.58
C ALA A 510 35.75 -51.59 0.55
N TRP A 511 36.02 -50.29 0.77
CA TRP A 511 35.31 -49.48 1.74
C TRP A 511 33.82 -49.45 1.45
N ALA A 512 33.44 -49.15 0.20
CA ALA A 512 32.03 -49.07 -0.20
C ALA A 512 31.29 -50.39 0.07
N THR A 513 31.94 -51.53 -0.17
CA THR A 513 31.37 -52.86 0.10
C THR A 513 31.22 -53.13 1.60
N ALA A 514 32.23 -52.80 2.41
CA ALA A 514 32.19 -52.97 3.86
C ALA A 514 31.12 -52.09 4.51
N THR A 515 31.08 -50.81 4.15
CA THR A 515 30.10 -49.83 4.62
C THR A 515 28.68 -50.22 4.23
N ALA A 516 28.47 -50.70 3.00
CA ALA A 516 27.18 -51.18 2.54
C ALA A 516 26.68 -52.42 3.32
N ALA A 517 27.58 -53.32 3.73
CA ALA A 517 27.23 -54.53 4.48
C ALA A 517 26.60 -54.23 5.83
N GLN A 518 26.98 -53.11 6.46
CA GLN A 518 26.46 -52.65 7.75
C GLN A 518 25.09 -51.94 7.67
N MET A 519 24.66 -51.57 6.46
CA MET A 519 23.40 -50.85 6.26
C MET A 519 22.20 -51.79 6.06
N ASP A 520 21.03 -51.36 6.55
CA ASP A 520 19.76 -51.98 6.19
C ASP A 520 19.50 -51.93 4.68
N HIS A 521 18.60 -52.78 4.18
CA HIS A 521 18.31 -52.91 2.75
C HIS A 521 17.91 -51.58 2.06
N ARG A 522 17.12 -50.72 2.72
CA ARG A 522 16.65 -49.46 2.14
C ARG A 522 17.78 -48.43 2.09
N THR A 523 18.57 -48.33 3.15
CA THR A 523 19.70 -47.41 3.28
C THR A 523 20.83 -47.81 2.32
N ARG A 524 21.17 -49.10 2.27
CA ARG A 524 22.15 -49.69 1.35
C ARG A 524 21.85 -49.34 -0.11
N ALA A 525 20.60 -49.46 -0.52
CA ALA A 525 20.23 -49.17 -1.90
C ALA A 525 20.29 -47.68 -2.25
N LYS A 526 20.00 -46.78 -1.30
CA LYS A 526 20.22 -45.34 -1.50
C LYS A 526 21.71 -45.01 -1.59
N PHE A 527 22.52 -45.60 -0.71
CA PHE A 527 23.97 -45.49 -0.75
C PHE A 527 24.56 -45.95 -2.09
N ALA A 528 24.14 -47.12 -2.59
CA ALA A 528 24.58 -47.65 -3.88
C ALA A 528 24.18 -46.77 -5.09
N ILE A 529 22.98 -46.17 -5.07
CA ILE A 529 22.57 -45.21 -6.11
C ILE A 529 23.48 -43.99 -6.10
N GLN A 530 23.82 -43.47 -4.92
CA GLN A 530 24.67 -42.28 -4.83
C GLN A 530 26.12 -42.55 -5.20
N LEU A 531 26.66 -43.73 -4.90
CA LEU A 531 27.96 -44.14 -5.43
C LEU A 531 27.96 -44.22 -6.96
N ARG A 532 26.89 -44.73 -7.57
CA ARG A 532 26.76 -44.73 -9.04
C ARG A 532 26.67 -43.30 -9.61
N ASN A 533 26.00 -42.40 -8.90
CA ASN A 533 25.96 -40.99 -9.31
C ASN A 533 27.37 -40.37 -9.24
N LEU A 534 28.15 -40.68 -8.20
CA LEU A 534 29.56 -40.28 -8.09
C LEU A 534 30.42 -40.88 -9.21
N ASP A 535 30.25 -42.17 -9.54
CA ASP A 535 30.92 -42.80 -10.69
C ASP A 535 30.62 -42.05 -11.99
N GLY A 536 29.37 -41.59 -12.16
CA GLY A 536 28.96 -40.79 -13.31
C GLY A 536 29.65 -39.42 -13.41
N LEU A 537 30.13 -38.87 -12.29
CA LEU A 537 30.87 -37.61 -12.28
C LEU A 537 32.31 -37.75 -12.80
N LEU A 538 32.85 -38.97 -12.89
CA LEU A 538 34.19 -39.23 -13.44
C LEU A 538 34.32 -38.79 -14.91
N GLY A 539 33.20 -38.73 -15.63
CA GLY A 539 33.17 -38.20 -17.00
C GLY A 539 33.27 -36.67 -17.09
N ASN A 540 33.17 -35.94 -15.97
CA ASN A 540 33.30 -34.48 -15.96
C ASN A 540 34.73 -34.06 -15.59
N PRO A 541 35.51 -33.45 -16.50
CA PRO A 541 36.93 -33.14 -16.28
C PRO A 541 37.17 -32.16 -15.12
N LYS A 542 36.18 -31.34 -14.75
CA LYS A 542 36.30 -30.40 -13.61
C LYS A 542 36.03 -31.07 -12.26
N LEU A 543 35.29 -32.18 -12.25
CA LEU A 543 34.91 -32.88 -11.02
C LEU A 543 35.75 -34.14 -10.78
N ALA A 544 36.24 -34.78 -11.85
CA ALA A 544 37.05 -35.99 -11.78
C ALA A 544 38.26 -35.88 -10.82
N PRO A 545 39.00 -34.75 -10.75
CA PRO A 545 40.12 -34.62 -9.80
C PRO A 545 39.70 -34.55 -8.32
N LEU A 546 38.42 -34.32 -8.02
CA LEU A 546 37.89 -34.17 -6.66
C LEU A 546 37.29 -35.47 -6.12
N ILE A 547 37.28 -36.54 -6.90
CA ILE A 547 36.72 -37.84 -6.55
C ILE A 547 37.73 -38.94 -6.88
N TYR A 548 37.47 -40.16 -6.42
CA TYR A 548 38.35 -41.32 -6.59
C TYR A 548 38.69 -41.58 -8.07
N ALA A 549 39.87 -42.14 -8.35
CA ALA A 549 40.41 -42.22 -9.72
C ALA A 549 39.73 -43.26 -10.65
N ALA A 550 39.08 -44.28 -10.09
CA ALA A 550 38.47 -45.36 -10.85
C ALA A 550 37.06 -45.68 -10.30
N PRO A 551 36.08 -45.99 -11.17
CA PRO A 551 34.70 -46.23 -10.73
C PRO A 551 34.64 -47.29 -9.63
N ILE A 552 33.95 -46.97 -8.52
CA ILE A 552 33.70 -47.90 -7.42
C ILE A 552 32.88 -49.09 -7.92
N GLY A 553 32.01 -48.83 -8.90
CA GLY A 553 31.26 -49.85 -9.61
C GLY A 553 29.97 -50.23 -8.87
N PRO A 554 29.16 -51.10 -9.49
CA PRO A 554 27.88 -51.48 -8.93
C PRO A 554 28.07 -52.33 -7.67
N LEU A 555 27.75 -51.76 -6.50
CA LEU A 555 27.54 -52.56 -5.30
C LEU A 555 26.45 -53.61 -5.55
N ARG A 556 26.57 -54.78 -4.90
CA ARG A 556 25.56 -55.84 -4.97
C ARG A 556 24.19 -55.28 -4.57
N ASP A 557 23.34 -55.03 -5.56
CA ASP A 557 21.98 -54.52 -5.33
C ASP A 557 21.12 -55.63 -4.73
N GLY A 558 20.87 -55.54 -3.42
CA GLY A 558 20.01 -56.46 -2.68
C GLY A 558 18.55 -56.45 -3.15
N ARG A 559 18.13 -55.45 -3.96
CA ARG A 559 16.78 -55.39 -4.52
C ARG A 559 16.53 -56.40 -5.65
N LYS A 560 17.57 -57.03 -6.19
CA LYS A 560 17.43 -58.09 -7.20
C LYS A 560 16.94 -59.42 -6.58
N HIS A 561 15.82 -59.41 -5.85
CA HIS A 561 15.04 -60.63 -5.55
C HIS A 561 14.21 -61.05 -6.78
N GLY A 562 14.90 -61.17 -7.92
CA GLY A 562 14.37 -61.37 -9.26
C GLY A 562 15.52 -61.67 -10.23
N LYS A 563 16.50 -62.47 -9.77
CA LYS A 563 17.82 -62.65 -10.41
C LYS A 563 17.76 -63.50 -11.66
N ILE A 564 16.75 -64.33 -11.79
CA ILE A 564 16.64 -65.29 -12.88
C ILE A 564 15.83 -64.58 -13.95
N GLU A 565 16.43 -64.42 -15.13
CA GLU A 565 15.74 -63.82 -16.26
C GLU A 565 14.68 -64.82 -16.76
N PRO A 566 13.40 -64.41 -16.91
CA PRO A 566 12.38 -65.26 -17.50
C PRO A 566 12.73 -65.58 -18.96
N PRO A 567 12.21 -66.69 -19.52
CA PRO A 567 12.31 -66.98 -20.94
C PRO A 567 11.83 -65.79 -21.77
N GLU A 568 12.50 -65.55 -22.89
CA GLU A 568 12.21 -64.41 -23.77
C GLU A 568 10.75 -64.41 -24.29
N ALA A 569 10.15 -65.59 -24.45
CA ALA A 569 8.73 -65.73 -24.81
C ALA A 569 7.80 -65.07 -23.79
N ILE A 570 7.98 -65.35 -22.49
CA ILE A 570 7.20 -64.78 -21.39
C ILE A 570 7.36 -63.26 -21.33
N MET A 571 8.58 -62.76 -21.58
CA MET A 571 8.86 -61.32 -21.60
C MET A 571 8.17 -60.63 -22.78
N ARG A 572 8.20 -61.23 -23.98
CA ARG A 572 7.49 -60.73 -25.16
C ARG A 572 5.97 -60.68 -24.96
N GLU A 573 5.39 -61.70 -24.33
CA GLU A 573 3.96 -61.72 -23.98
C GLU A 573 3.61 -60.58 -23.00
N MET A 574 4.45 -60.32 -22.00
CA MET A 574 4.21 -59.24 -21.03
C MET A 574 4.27 -57.86 -21.70
N ASP A 575 5.24 -57.65 -22.59
CA ASP A 575 5.35 -56.42 -23.36
C ASP A 575 4.12 -56.23 -24.25
N ALA A 576 3.67 -57.29 -24.95
CA ALA A 576 2.45 -57.26 -25.77
C ALA A 576 1.20 -56.89 -24.95
N VAL A 577 1.01 -57.49 -23.77
CA VAL A 577 -0.13 -57.17 -22.87
C VAL A 577 -0.09 -55.72 -22.41
N THR A 578 1.09 -55.20 -22.04
CA THR A 578 1.19 -53.80 -21.57
C THR A 578 1.01 -52.80 -22.70
N ALA A 579 1.46 -53.12 -23.92
CA ALA A 579 1.27 -52.32 -25.11
C ALA A 579 -0.20 -52.26 -25.52
N ALA A 580 -0.89 -53.41 -25.57
CA ALA A 580 -2.32 -53.50 -25.91
C ALA A 580 -3.22 -52.66 -25.00
N HIS A 581 -2.86 -52.53 -23.72
CA HIS A 581 -3.58 -51.73 -22.73
C HIS A 581 -3.13 -50.27 -22.62
N GLY A 582 -2.23 -49.80 -23.49
CA GLY A 582 -1.72 -48.43 -23.48
C GLY A 582 -1.12 -48.00 -22.13
N ARG A 583 -0.49 -48.94 -21.41
CA ARG A 583 -0.02 -48.68 -20.04
C ARG A 583 1.13 -47.68 -20.05
N ALA A 584 1.16 -46.79 -19.06
CA ALA A 584 2.26 -45.86 -18.87
C ALA A 584 3.60 -46.61 -18.61
N LYS A 585 4.74 -46.00 -19.01
CA LYS A 585 6.10 -46.56 -18.83
C LYS A 585 6.44 -46.98 -17.39
N SER A 586 5.82 -46.37 -16.38
CA SER A 586 5.98 -46.77 -14.97
C SER A 586 5.27 -48.10 -14.68
N THR A 587 4.08 -48.30 -15.23
CA THR A 587 3.29 -49.53 -15.10
C THR A 587 3.92 -50.70 -15.86
N CYS A 588 4.50 -50.46 -17.04
CA CYS A 588 5.30 -51.48 -17.75
C CYS A 588 6.49 -51.94 -16.90
N ARG A 589 7.21 -51.01 -16.27
CA ARG A 589 8.32 -51.33 -15.35
C ARG A 589 7.86 -52.11 -14.12
N GLU A 590 6.71 -51.79 -13.54
CA GLU A 590 6.12 -52.56 -12.43
C GLU A 590 5.76 -53.99 -12.86
N ALA A 591 5.16 -54.14 -14.05
CA ALA A 591 4.79 -55.44 -14.61
C ALA A 591 6.01 -56.33 -14.87
N LEU A 592 7.03 -55.81 -15.56
CA LEU A 592 8.28 -56.54 -15.80
C LEU A 592 8.99 -56.90 -14.48
N SER A 593 8.98 -55.98 -13.50
CA SER A 593 9.51 -56.29 -12.17
C SER A 593 8.70 -57.38 -11.46
N LEU A 594 7.40 -57.47 -11.69
CA LEU A 594 6.55 -58.50 -11.11
C LEU A 594 6.87 -59.85 -11.74
N VAL A 595 6.87 -59.94 -13.08
CA VAL A 595 7.16 -61.18 -13.82
C VAL A 595 8.50 -61.78 -13.40
N ARG A 596 9.56 -60.96 -13.30
CA ARG A 596 10.88 -61.43 -12.82
C ARG A 596 10.85 -61.97 -11.39
N LYS A 597 10.04 -61.37 -10.49
CA LYS A 597 9.89 -61.83 -9.10
C LYS A 597 9.09 -63.12 -9.03
N VAL A 598 8.02 -63.24 -9.81
CA VAL A 598 7.19 -64.45 -9.90
C VAL A 598 8.03 -65.59 -10.50
N TRP A 599 8.77 -65.34 -11.59
CA TRP A 599 9.69 -66.31 -12.19
C TRP A 599 10.80 -66.75 -11.23
N THR A 600 11.47 -65.81 -10.57
CA THR A 600 12.52 -66.18 -9.60
C THR A 600 11.95 -66.98 -8.44
N ALA A 601 10.75 -66.64 -7.94
CA ALA A 601 10.09 -67.44 -6.92
C ALA A 601 9.68 -68.83 -7.46
N ALA A 602 9.21 -68.91 -8.70
CA ALA A 602 8.87 -70.17 -9.35
C ALA A 602 10.08 -71.09 -9.48
N VAL A 603 11.23 -70.58 -9.92
CA VAL A 603 12.48 -71.37 -10.04
C VAL A 603 13.04 -71.75 -8.66
N GLN A 604 12.95 -70.86 -7.67
CA GLN A 604 13.39 -71.15 -6.30
C GLN A 604 12.47 -72.17 -5.60
N ASP A 605 11.16 -72.11 -5.85
CA ASP A 605 10.18 -73.07 -5.35
C ASP A 605 10.14 -74.35 -6.21
N GLN A 606 10.68 -74.35 -7.44
CA GLN A 606 10.82 -75.54 -8.30
C GLN A 606 11.74 -76.60 -7.68
N VAL A 607 12.74 -76.17 -6.90
CA VAL A 607 13.55 -77.06 -6.04
C VAL A 607 12.70 -77.78 -4.99
N LYS A 608 11.49 -77.27 -4.69
CA LYS A 608 10.47 -77.94 -3.85
C LYS A 608 9.35 -78.62 -4.66
N MET A 609 9.19 -78.33 -5.94
CA MET A 609 8.18 -78.95 -6.81
C MET A 609 8.69 -80.18 -7.56
N GLU A 610 10.00 -80.33 -7.78
CA GLU A 610 10.57 -81.60 -8.29
C GLU A 610 10.36 -82.76 -7.31
N THR A 611 10.29 -82.50 -6.01
CA THR A 611 9.85 -83.48 -5.00
C THR A 611 8.35 -83.80 -5.05
N ALA A 612 7.53 -83.01 -5.76
CA ALA A 612 6.13 -83.30 -6.05
C ALA A 612 5.91 -83.85 -7.49
N ALA A 613 6.95 -83.86 -8.34
CA ALA A 613 6.89 -84.18 -9.77
C ALA A 613 6.83 -85.69 -10.10
N ALA A 614 6.26 -86.51 -9.22
CA ALA A 614 5.87 -87.88 -9.57
C ALA A 614 4.58 -87.93 -10.44
N LYS A 615 3.97 -86.78 -10.80
CA LYS A 615 2.71 -86.70 -11.58
C LYS A 615 2.66 -85.58 -12.64
N GLY A 616 3.71 -85.42 -13.44
CA GLY A 616 3.69 -84.54 -14.62
C GLY A 616 3.96 -83.07 -14.28
N GLY A 617 5.24 -82.69 -14.23
CA GLY A 617 5.66 -81.33 -13.95
C GLY A 617 5.23 -80.35 -15.05
N THR A 618 4.48 -79.32 -14.67
CA THR A 618 4.06 -78.25 -15.57
C THR A 618 5.27 -77.36 -15.89
N LYS A 619 5.70 -77.32 -17.15
CA LYS A 619 6.65 -76.30 -17.62
C LYS A 619 5.90 -74.99 -17.73
N PHE A 620 6.46 -73.90 -17.18
CA PHE A 620 5.95 -72.55 -17.38
C PHE A 620 6.41 -72.05 -18.76
N GLU A 621 5.65 -72.36 -19.81
CA GLU A 621 6.00 -72.02 -21.19
C GLU A 621 5.43 -70.66 -21.60
N THR A 622 4.32 -70.24 -20.99
CA THR A 622 3.64 -68.97 -21.27
C THR A 622 3.61 -68.03 -20.07
N LEU A 623 3.33 -66.75 -20.31
CA LEU A 623 3.08 -65.77 -19.25
C LEU A 623 1.83 -66.15 -18.44
N GLU A 624 0.83 -66.76 -19.09
CA GLU A 624 -0.39 -67.20 -18.41
C GLU A 624 -0.09 -68.25 -17.34
N ASP A 625 0.69 -69.28 -17.69
CA ASP A 625 1.09 -70.36 -16.77
C ASP A 625 1.81 -69.79 -15.54
N LEU A 626 2.75 -68.87 -15.78
CA LEU A 626 3.55 -68.25 -14.74
C LEU A 626 2.70 -67.39 -13.78
N LEU A 627 1.78 -66.58 -14.33
CA LEU A 627 0.91 -65.72 -13.52
C LEU A 627 -0.16 -66.54 -12.78
N ALA A 628 -0.67 -67.63 -13.36
CA ALA A 628 -1.61 -68.53 -12.73
C ALA A 628 -1.00 -69.26 -11.52
N ALA A 629 0.31 -69.53 -11.53
CA ALA A 629 1.02 -70.13 -10.41
C ALA A 629 1.32 -69.15 -9.26
N ALA A 630 1.22 -67.84 -9.45
CA ALA A 630 1.55 -66.84 -8.43
C ALA A 630 0.90 -67.04 -7.03
N PRO A 631 -0.35 -67.53 -6.89
CA PRO A 631 -0.96 -67.78 -5.58
C PRO A 631 -0.26 -68.84 -4.73
N ILE A 632 0.35 -69.85 -5.37
CA ILE A 632 1.01 -70.98 -4.70
C ILE A 632 2.50 -70.74 -4.45
N LEU A 633 3.09 -69.69 -5.05
CA LEU A 633 4.48 -69.32 -4.86
C LEU A 633 4.72 -68.53 -3.57
N THR A 634 5.95 -68.62 -3.05
CA THR A 634 6.43 -67.92 -1.86
C THR A 634 6.72 -66.44 -2.17
N ILE A 635 5.68 -65.68 -2.54
CA ILE A 635 5.76 -64.23 -2.83
C ILE A 635 4.81 -63.40 -1.95
N PRO A 636 5.12 -62.11 -1.67
CA PRO A 636 4.24 -61.21 -0.91
C PRO A 636 2.82 -61.11 -1.46
N GLN A 637 1.81 -60.96 -0.60
CA GLN A 637 0.40 -60.87 -0.98
C GLN A 637 0.10 -59.78 -2.02
N ARG A 638 0.79 -58.63 -1.94
CA ARG A 638 0.69 -57.56 -2.95
C ARG A 638 1.04 -58.08 -4.36
N HIS A 639 2.10 -58.88 -4.50
CA HIS A 639 2.51 -59.42 -5.79
C HIS A 639 1.51 -60.45 -6.31
N ARG A 640 0.89 -61.27 -5.45
CA ARG A 640 -0.20 -62.18 -5.84
C ARG A 640 -1.39 -61.44 -6.43
N ARG A 641 -1.83 -60.35 -5.79
CA ARG A 641 -2.93 -59.51 -6.30
C ARG A 641 -2.59 -58.86 -7.63
N LEU A 642 -1.36 -58.38 -7.79
CA LEU A 642 -0.89 -57.81 -9.06
C LEU A 642 -0.83 -58.87 -10.16
N ALA A 643 -0.36 -60.09 -9.85
CA ALA A 643 -0.31 -61.19 -10.82
C ALA A 643 -1.71 -61.58 -11.28
N ALA A 644 -2.67 -61.70 -10.36
CA ALA A 644 -4.08 -61.95 -10.69
C ALA A 644 -4.70 -60.84 -11.56
N ARG A 645 -4.28 -59.58 -11.38
CA ARG A 645 -4.70 -58.47 -12.25
C ARG A 645 -4.15 -58.67 -13.67
N TYR A 646 -2.85 -58.88 -13.82
CA TYR A 646 -2.24 -59.06 -15.14
C TYR A 646 -2.71 -60.34 -15.84
N LEU A 647 -3.05 -61.39 -15.09
CA LEU A 647 -3.66 -62.60 -15.64
C LEU A 647 -5.03 -62.30 -16.27
N ARG A 648 -5.85 -61.46 -15.62
CA ARG A 648 -7.13 -61.01 -16.20
C ARG A 648 -6.92 -60.14 -17.44
N ASP A 649 -5.97 -59.21 -17.39
CA ASP A 649 -5.63 -58.36 -18.54
C ASP A 649 -5.14 -59.22 -19.73
N LEU A 650 -4.30 -60.23 -19.48
CA LEU A 650 -3.81 -61.16 -20.51
C LEU A 650 -4.96 -61.94 -21.16
N ARG A 651 -5.87 -62.52 -20.37
CA ARG A 651 -7.04 -63.23 -20.87
C ARG A 651 -7.99 -62.34 -21.66
N ALA A 652 -8.13 -61.08 -21.26
CA ALA A 652 -8.94 -60.11 -21.97
C ALA A 652 -8.34 -59.69 -23.33
N CYS A 653 -7.02 -59.85 -23.54
CA CYS A 653 -6.39 -59.64 -24.85
C CYS A 653 -6.51 -60.85 -25.78
N GLN A 654 -6.75 -62.05 -25.24
CA GLN A 654 -6.86 -63.29 -26.01
C GLN A 654 -8.31 -63.58 -26.45
N ALA A 655 -9.30 -63.01 -25.74
CA ALA A 655 -10.71 -63.02 -26.09
C ALA A 655 -11.04 -61.91 -27.09
#